data_AF-A0A4Q3TNS2-F1
#
_entry.id   AF-A0A4Q3TNS2-F1
#
_cell.length_a   1.000
_cell.length_b   1.000
_cell.length_c   1.000
_cell.angle_alpha   90.00
_cell.angle_beta   90.00
_cell.angle_gamma   90.00
#
_symmetry.space_group_name_H-M   'P 1'
#
loop_
_entity.id
_entity.type
_entity.pdbx_description
1 polymer ?
#
loop_
_entity_poly.entity_id
_entity_poly.type
_entity_poly.pdbx_seq_one_letter_code
_entity_poly.pdbx_strand_id
1 'polypeptide(L)'
;MQNIIVHENPKEVQSFLDAVRIAADAHRAELGFFPFSVYSEFARKGQLYVACERESNKYAGHLLFDCRHPRAKVLQMFVDKDFRCQGVAAALLVQLKISLTQSGFLSIYARVAEDLDAANKFWSRQNFYIQRIEAGGSVRNRTILVRVHELETPQLFGTSGLSQFNPLGLPSTRTTELPLYLIDLNILFDVGPRRPRHKEVAALYQAERMNFCRLAISSEARDELKRSASPGKTDPMESFIGLFPTFPITKDTSSELIKDLAKLVFPAKGEHVLSTNDLSDLSHVATAIQHHLAGLVTNDQAILQAAVAIQNRFGIRLVSSDAFSFGGGSSASAHQVDVLNSSPLESRPVQAMDHPAVHTLLSKFNLTPAEIASDWVGSALSNSKAKGIWHVGQLIGYLCWPARSPDGCVHARAAVDESHTDSGLAARTLLTSLRDELGKLGPTQVDLRLPPNQSTIRELAFGLGFSGAPSSNSLTKLSDGLQVRTPDGNLAHISLDAMESLLAPALFCLAGRPAVITPIQKSFSEPLLGHSAQSSFMPQLASSVFPDRHYVSSYRTLKHFSRGKIILFYESGRGGGRSALVAIAKVSAAFLRDGSQLTPSDYERSVLDERTLAALGMDKMKTVTLFDAIFHLPKMIPLSYLETIGCGKPTKLLSTNPITDLQFESILREAFSE
;
A
#
# COMPACT_ATOMS: atom_id res chain seq x y z
N MET A 1 28.81 -20.06 6.42
CA MET A 1 28.62 -18.81 7.22
C MET A 1 28.81 -19.02 8.73
N GLN A 2 29.35 -20.16 9.21
CA GLN A 2 29.19 -20.57 10.61
C GLN A 2 30.24 -20.08 11.63
N ASN A 3 31.31 -19.39 11.22
CA ASN A 3 32.41 -19.05 12.14
C ASN A 3 32.60 -17.56 12.47
N ILE A 4 31.69 -16.65 12.11
CA ILE A 4 31.84 -15.21 12.40
C ILE A 4 30.75 -14.72 13.36
N ILE A 5 31.15 -13.96 14.38
CA ILE A 5 30.27 -13.27 15.33
C ILE A 5 30.43 -11.76 15.12
N VAL A 6 29.34 -11.00 15.21
CA VAL A 6 29.35 -9.54 15.20
C VAL A 6 29.04 -9.03 16.60
N HIS A 7 29.96 -8.26 17.17
CA HIS A 7 29.79 -7.57 18.44
C HIS A 7 29.21 -6.17 18.20
N GLU A 8 28.07 -5.91 18.83
CA GLU A 8 27.37 -4.61 18.82
C GLU A 8 27.40 -3.94 20.19
N ASN A 9 27.55 -4.72 21.25
CA ASN A 9 27.55 -4.23 22.62
C ASN A 9 28.81 -3.39 22.86
N PRO A 10 28.69 -2.13 23.33
CA PRO A 10 29.83 -1.27 23.62
C PRO A 10 30.90 -1.94 24.48
N LYS A 11 30.51 -2.78 25.46
CA LYS A 11 31.47 -3.46 26.35
C LYS A 11 32.33 -4.49 25.62
N GLU A 12 31.75 -5.21 24.66
CA GLU A 12 32.45 -6.24 23.89
C GLU A 12 33.35 -5.60 22.83
N VAL A 13 32.86 -4.55 22.16
CA VAL A 13 33.59 -3.78 21.15
C VAL A 13 34.82 -3.07 21.74
N GLN A 14 34.74 -2.62 23.00
CA GLN A 14 35.85 -1.94 23.69
C GLN A 14 37.14 -2.78 23.70
N SER A 15 37.04 -4.10 23.87
CA SER A 15 38.18 -5.02 23.86
C SER A 15 38.95 -5.07 22.54
N PHE A 16 38.34 -4.59 21.44
CA PHE A 16 38.91 -4.64 20.10
C PHE A 16 39.34 -3.27 19.54
N LEU A 17 39.24 -2.18 20.32
CA LEU A 17 39.54 -0.84 19.83
C LEU A 17 40.97 -0.68 19.29
N ASP A 18 41.95 -1.30 19.94
CA ASP A 18 43.33 -1.26 19.48
C ASP A 18 43.50 -1.98 18.13
N ALA A 19 42.84 -3.14 17.96
CA ALA A 19 42.86 -3.87 16.70
C ALA A 19 42.18 -3.06 15.57
N VAL A 20 41.04 -2.40 15.87
CA VAL A 20 40.34 -1.51 14.94
C VAL A 20 41.24 -0.35 14.52
N ARG A 21 41.90 0.31 15.47
CA ARG A 21 42.82 1.43 15.18
C ARG A 21 43.99 0.97 14.32
N ILE A 22 44.67 -0.12 14.69
CA ILE A 22 45.82 -0.65 13.95
C ILE A 22 45.42 -0.98 12.51
N ALA A 23 44.27 -1.64 12.32
CA ALA A 23 43.74 -1.96 10.99
C ALA A 23 43.37 -0.71 10.19
N ALA A 24 42.73 0.28 10.82
CA ALA A 24 42.35 1.54 10.18
C ALA A 24 43.57 2.37 9.74
N ASP A 25 44.56 2.52 10.63
CA ASP A 25 45.79 3.29 10.38
C ASP A 25 46.60 2.69 9.23
N ALA A 26 46.69 1.35 9.15
CA ALA A 26 47.35 0.64 8.06
C ALA A 26 46.71 0.92 6.68
N HIS A 27 45.41 1.25 6.66
CA HIS A 27 44.61 1.50 5.45
C HIS A 27 44.14 2.96 5.32
N ARG A 28 44.85 3.91 5.95
CA ARG A 28 44.49 5.35 5.98
C ARG A 28 44.25 6.00 4.62
N ALA A 29 44.88 5.49 3.56
CA ALA A 29 44.73 6.02 2.21
C ALA A 29 43.34 5.77 1.63
N GLU A 30 42.73 4.63 1.99
CA GLU A 30 41.44 4.15 1.50
C GLU A 30 40.29 4.50 2.45
N LEU A 31 40.54 4.44 3.77
CA LEU A 31 39.51 4.57 4.81
C LEU A 31 39.42 5.98 5.43
N GLY A 32 40.41 6.83 5.19
CA GLY A 32 40.56 8.08 5.94
C GLY A 32 41.23 7.88 7.30
N PHE A 33 41.43 8.97 8.03
CA PHE A 33 42.10 8.97 9.33
C PHE A 33 41.13 9.43 10.42
N PHE A 34 41.07 8.67 11.52
CA PHE A 34 40.38 9.06 12.74
C PHE A 34 41.30 8.85 13.95
N PRO A 35 41.34 9.80 14.91
CA PRO A 35 42.08 9.61 16.15
C PRO A 35 41.42 8.53 17.02
N PHE A 36 42.18 7.88 17.90
CA PHE A 36 41.69 6.81 18.78
C PHE A 36 40.44 7.22 19.61
N SER A 37 40.39 8.47 20.07
CA SER A 37 39.26 9.02 20.82
C SER A 37 37.94 8.91 20.06
N VAL A 38 37.97 9.02 18.73
CA VAL A 38 36.77 8.87 17.89
C VAL A 38 36.28 7.43 17.93
N TYR A 39 37.15 6.43 17.74
CA TYR A 39 36.72 5.03 17.83
C TYR A 39 36.13 4.67 19.19
N SER A 40 36.73 5.17 20.28
CA SER A 40 36.20 4.99 21.63
C SER A 40 34.84 5.66 21.82
N GLU A 41 34.63 6.85 21.25
CA GLU A 41 33.35 7.58 21.35
C GLU A 41 32.24 6.86 20.58
N PHE A 42 32.51 6.43 19.35
CA PHE A 42 31.56 5.70 18.52
C PHE A 42 31.25 4.31 19.10
N ALA A 43 32.23 3.61 19.69
CA ALA A 43 31.98 2.38 20.44
C ALA A 43 31.02 2.63 21.61
N ARG A 44 31.23 3.70 22.39
CA ARG A 44 30.33 4.07 23.51
C ARG A 44 28.91 4.39 23.03
N LYS A 45 28.76 4.98 21.84
CA LYS A 45 27.47 5.28 21.20
C LYS A 45 26.81 4.06 20.54
N GLY A 46 27.45 2.88 20.54
CA GLY A 46 26.95 1.70 19.84
C GLY A 46 27.02 1.82 18.31
N GLN A 47 27.89 2.70 17.80
CA GLN A 47 28.03 3.07 16.40
C GLN A 47 29.31 2.51 15.75
N LEU A 48 29.92 1.50 16.38
CA LEU A 48 31.05 0.74 15.88
C LEU A 48 30.75 -0.74 16.10
N TYR A 49 30.64 -1.50 15.01
CA TYR A 49 30.50 -2.95 15.05
C TYR A 49 31.83 -3.61 14.73
N VAL A 50 32.13 -4.71 15.42
CA VAL A 50 33.33 -5.51 15.22
C VAL A 50 32.95 -6.94 14.89
N ALA A 51 33.51 -7.49 13.83
CA ALA A 51 33.37 -8.89 13.49
C ALA A 51 34.60 -9.67 13.98
N CYS A 52 34.38 -10.82 14.59
CA CYS A 52 35.42 -11.73 15.06
C CYS A 52 35.12 -13.18 14.66
N GLU A 53 36.16 -14.01 14.65
CA GLU A 53 36.03 -15.45 14.49
C GLU A 53 35.56 -16.11 15.80
N ARG A 54 34.53 -16.95 15.72
CA ARG A 54 33.81 -17.55 16.87
C ARG A 54 34.70 -18.38 17.80
N GLU A 55 35.66 -19.12 17.26
CA GLU A 55 36.50 -20.05 18.03
C GLU A 55 37.73 -19.39 18.64
N SER A 56 38.41 -18.53 17.86
CA SER A 56 39.67 -17.90 18.25
C SER A 56 39.48 -16.50 18.86
N ASN A 57 38.27 -15.94 18.75
CA ASN A 57 37.95 -14.54 19.01
C ASN A 57 38.88 -13.55 18.26
N LYS A 58 39.46 -13.99 17.14
CA LYS A 58 40.37 -13.18 16.33
C LYS A 58 39.57 -12.11 15.59
N TYR A 59 40.09 -10.88 15.61
CA TYR A 59 39.54 -9.75 14.87
C TYR A 59 39.50 -10.02 13.36
N ALA A 60 38.30 -9.88 12.75
CA ALA A 60 38.07 -10.15 11.33
C ALA A 60 37.69 -8.89 10.53
N GLY A 61 37.11 -7.87 11.18
CA GLY A 61 36.73 -6.63 10.51
C GLY A 61 35.92 -5.68 11.40
N HIS A 62 35.61 -4.50 10.87
CA HIS A 62 34.77 -3.51 11.57
C HIS A 62 33.89 -2.70 10.63
N LEU A 63 32.84 -2.11 11.20
CA LEU A 63 31.93 -1.17 10.55
C LEU A 63 31.68 0.01 11.48
N LEU A 64 32.12 1.20 11.07
CA LEU A 64 31.90 2.47 11.76
C LEU A 64 30.85 3.28 10.99
N PHE A 65 29.84 3.78 11.70
CA PHE A 65 28.75 4.53 11.09
C PHE A 65 28.30 5.69 11.96
N ASP A 66 27.64 6.68 11.37
CA ASP A 66 26.99 7.78 12.08
C ASP A 66 25.48 7.71 11.84
N CYS A 67 24.71 8.09 12.85
CA CYS A 67 23.25 8.07 12.83
C CYS A 67 22.74 9.50 13.01
N ARG A 68 22.13 10.07 11.96
CA ARG A 68 21.41 11.35 12.03
C ARG A 68 20.03 11.17 11.45
N HIS A 69 19.07 10.87 12.33
CA HIS A 69 17.70 10.54 11.92
C HIS A 69 17.14 11.59 10.93
N PRO A 70 16.51 11.17 9.81
CA PRO A 70 16.13 9.80 9.45
C PRO A 70 17.18 9.00 8.64
N ARG A 71 18.44 9.43 8.58
CA ARG A 71 19.49 8.85 7.72
C ARG A 71 20.69 8.34 8.52
N ALA A 72 21.24 7.22 8.11
CA ALA A 72 22.52 6.73 8.62
C ALA A 72 23.60 6.88 7.55
N LYS A 73 24.85 6.97 7.98
CA LYS A 73 26.01 7.09 7.09
C LYS A 73 27.10 6.13 7.52
N VAL A 74 27.53 5.26 6.62
CA VAL A 74 28.73 4.45 6.82
C VAL A 74 29.95 5.35 6.66
N LEU A 75 30.75 5.44 7.72
CA LEU A 75 31.97 6.22 7.76
C LEU A 75 33.17 5.37 7.33
N GLN A 76 33.26 4.15 7.86
CA GLN A 76 34.37 3.24 7.60
C GLN A 76 33.88 1.79 7.62
N MET A 77 34.43 0.97 6.73
CA MET A 77 34.18 -0.47 6.74
C MET A 77 35.44 -1.18 6.28
N PHE A 78 35.87 -2.17 7.04
CA PHE A 78 37.10 -2.90 6.77
C PHE A 78 36.95 -4.38 7.10
N VAL A 79 37.59 -5.22 6.29
CA VAL A 79 37.73 -6.66 6.53
C VAL A 79 39.18 -7.05 6.30
N ASP A 80 39.72 -7.75 7.28
CA ASP A 80 41.07 -8.27 7.26
C ASP A 80 41.27 -9.27 6.10
N LYS A 81 42.47 -9.30 5.53
CA LYS A 81 42.78 -10.08 4.31
C LYS A 81 42.50 -11.57 4.50
N ASP A 82 42.77 -12.12 5.69
CA ASP A 82 42.58 -13.54 6.00
C ASP A 82 41.09 -13.93 5.96
N PHE A 83 40.21 -12.97 6.21
CA PHE A 83 38.77 -13.17 6.34
C PHE A 83 37.96 -12.62 5.15
N ARG A 84 38.64 -12.17 4.08
CA ARG A 84 37.97 -11.75 2.83
C ARG A 84 37.31 -12.94 2.14
N CYS A 85 36.25 -12.65 1.38
CA CYS A 85 35.43 -13.65 0.69
C CYS A 85 34.68 -14.63 1.61
N GLN A 86 34.73 -14.47 2.93
CA GLN A 86 33.97 -15.29 3.90
C GLN A 86 32.63 -14.67 4.33
N GLY A 87 32.25 -13.53 3.74
CA GLY A 87 30.98 -12.85 4.02
C GLY A 87 30.99 -11.89 5.22
N VAL A 88 32.15 -11.62 5.83
CA VAL A 88 32.27 -10.73 7.01
C VAL A 88 31.65 -9.35 6.80
N ALA A 89 31.99 -8.67 5.70
CA ALA A 89 31.43 -7.34 5.38
C ALA A 89 29.91 -7.39 5.18
N ALA A 90 29.39 -8.48 4.60
CA ALA A 90 27.96 -8.66 4.41
C ALA A 90 27.26 -8.88 5.76
N ALA A 91 27.84 -9.67 6.67
CA ALA A 91 27.30 -9.89 8.00
C ALA A 91 27.22 -8.58 8.82
N LEU A 92 28.29 -7.78 8.82
CA LEU A 92 28.30 -6.45 9.47
C LEU A 92 27.18 -5.54 8.92
N LEU A 93 27.01 -5.52 7.60
CA LEU A 93 26.02 -4.67 6.94
C LEU A 93 24.59 -5.16 7.15
N VAL A 94 24.35 -6.47 7.13
CA VAL A 94 23.05 -7.07 7.44
C VAL A 94 22.63 -6.69 8.86
N GLN A 95 23.54 -6.79 9.82
CA GLN A 95 23.25 -6.40 11.20
C GLN A 95 22.94 -4.91 11.33
N LEU A 96 23.68 -4.05 10.63
CA LEU A 96 23.39 -2.62 10.57
C LEU A 96 22.00 -2.33 9.97
N LYS A 97 21.64 -3.01 8.86
CA LYS A 97 20.31 -2.85 8.24
C LYS A 97 19.20 -3.23 9.22
N ILE A 98 19.33 -4.37 9.92
CA ILE A 98 18.33 -4.82 10.90
C ILE A 98 18.16 -3.78 12.02
N SER A 99 19.27 -3.36 12.64
CA SER A 99 19.26 -2.41 13.76
C SER A 99 18.65 -1.05 13.38
N LEU A 100 19.04 -0.52 12.21
CA LEU A 100 18.53 0.76 11.72
C LEU A 100 17.05 0.69 11.29
N THR A 101 16.62 -0.42 10.67
CA THR A 101 15.21 -0.63 10.32
C THR A 101 14.33 -0.68 11.57
N GLN A 102 14.76 -1.40 12.61
CA GLN A 102 14.06 -1.44 13.91
C GLN A 102 14.01 -0.06 14.58
N SER A 103 15.04 0.76 14.38
CA SER A 103 15.14 2.12 14.94
C SER A 103 14.45 3.20 14.09
N GLY A 104 13.74 2.84 13.02
CA GLY A 104 12.97 3.81 12.21
C GLY A 104 13.79 4.64 11.22
N PHE A 105 15.02 4.25 10.90
CA PHE A 105 15.81 4.96 9.86
C PHE A 105 15.34 4.58 8.46
N LEU A 106 15.38 5.54 7.53
CA LEU A 106 14.87 5.37 6.17
C LEU A 106 15.94 4.94 5.17
N SER A 107 17.20 5.33 5.39
CA SER A 107 18.27 5.08 4.41
C SER A 107 19.66 5.08 5.01
N ILE A 108 20.56 4.35 4.36
CA ILE A 108 22.00 4.27 4.65
C ILE A 108 22.77 4.87 3.48
N TYR A 109 23.69 5.78 3.79
CA TYR A 109 24.58 6.41 2.83
C TYR A 109 25.99 5.85 2.95
N ALA A 110 26.63 5.57 1.82
CA ALA A 110 28.05 5.24 1.74
C ALA A 110 28.72 6.15 0.73
N ARG A 111 29.84 6.76 1.11
CA ARG A 111 30.66 7.58 0.20
C ARG A 111 31.88 6.78 -0.19
N VAL A 112 31.99 6.45 -1.47
CA VAL A 112 33.03 5.55 -1.97
C VAL A 112 33.76 6.25 -3.10
N ALA A 113 35.08 6.27 -3.06
CA ALA A 113 35.86 6.82 -4.15
C ALA A 113 35.73 5.93 -5.41
N GLU A 114 35.66 6.55 -6.58
CA GLU A 114 35.45 5.85 -7.86
C GLU A 114 36.59 4.88 -8.17
N ASP A 115 37.82 5.20 -7.77
CA ASP A 115 39.05 4.41 -7.96
C ASP A 115 39.09 3.10 -7.16
N LEU A 116 38.17 2.90 -6.20
CA LEU A 116 38.12 1.69 -5.37
C LEU A 116 37.20 0.61 -5.98
N ASP A 117 37.67 -0.06 -7.03
CA ASP A 117 36.90 -1.06 -7.79
C ASP A 117 36.28 -2.17 -6.93
N ALA A 118 37.05 -2.75 -6.00
CA ALA A 118 36.57 -3.83 -5.15
C ALA A 118 35.45 -3.36 -4.21
N ALA A 119 35.58 -2.15 -3.66
CA ALA A 119 34.55 -1.56 -2.81
C ALA A 119 33.29 -1.23 -3.63
N ASN A 120 33.45 -0.65 -4.81
CA ASN A 120 32.33 -0.32 -5.70
C ASN A 120 31.52 -1.56 -6.11
N LYS A 121 32.20 -2.67 -6.45
CA LYS A 121 31.55 -3.96 -6.72
C LYS A 121 30.82 -4.50 -5.49
N PHE A 122 31.41 -4.38 -4.30
CA PHE A 122 30.76 -4.80 -3.05
C PHE A 122 29.46 -4.03 -2.79
N TRP A 123 29.51 -2.68 -2.79
CA TRP A 123 28.33 -1.85 -2.51
C TRP A 123 27.21 -2.07 -3.53
N SER A 124 27.56 -2.23 -4.81
CA SER A 124 26.59 -2.57 -5.85
C SER A 124 25.86 -3.90 -5.58
N ARG A 125 26.59 -4.94 -5.11
CA ARG A 125 26.00 -6.25 -4.75
C ARG A 125 25.12 -6.18 -3.51
N GLN A 126 25.33 -5.19 -2.63
CA GLN A 126 24.54 -4.98 -1.42
C GLN A 126 23.32 -4.07 -1.65
N ASN A 127 22.96 -3.80 -2.92
CA ASN A 127 21.88 -2.92 -3.36
C ASN A 127 22.05 -1.45 -2.94
N PHE A 128 23.30 -0.95 -2.88
CA PHE A 128 23.60 0.47 -2.75
C PHE A 128 23.79 1.11 -4.14
N TYR A 129 22.75 1.79 -4.61
CA TYR A 129 22.74 2.47 -5.92
C TYR A 129 23.41 3.84 -5.83
N ILE A 130 23.93 4.35 -6.95
CA ILE A 130 24.57 5.67 -7.00
C ILE A 130 23.46 6.73 -7.07
N GLN A 131 23.36 7.57 -6.05
CA GLN A 131 22.40 8.68 -6.04
C GLN A 131 22.96 9.92 -6.73
N ARG A 132 24.26 10.20 -6.51
CA ARG A 132 24.97 11.33 -7.13
C ARG A 132 26.47 11.13 -7.10
N ILE A 133 27.15 11.95 -7.90
CA ILE A 133 28.60 12.01 -8.02
C ILE A 133 29.07 13.36 -7.48
N GLU A 134 30.04 13.35 -6.58
CA GLU A 134 30.62 14.57 -5.98
C GLU A 134 32.13 14.64 -6.22
N ALA A 135 32.66 15.86 -6.34
CA ALA A 135 34.10 16.08 -6.28
C ALA A 135 34.60 15.87 -4.84
N GLY A 136 35.70 15.14 -4.68
CA GLY A 136 36.36 14.91 -3.42
C GLY A 136 37.09 16.15 -2.90
N GLY A 137 37.72 16.02 -1.73
CA GLY A 137 38.47 17.13 -1.12
C GLY A 137 39.59 17.66 -2.01
N SER A 138 39.86 18.96 -1.89
CA SER A 138 40.83 19.74 -2.69
C SER A 138 42.24 19.14 -2.75
N VAL A 139 42.62 18.33 -1.76
CA VAL A 139 43.95 17.71 -1.65
C VAL A 139 44.14 16.48 -2.54
N ARG A 140 43.08 15.71 -2.82
CA ARG A 140 43.19 14.43 -3.56
C ARG A 140 42.44 14.41 -4.89
N ASN A 141 41.57 15.39 -5.14
CA ASN A 141 40.81 15.57 -6.38
C ASN A 141 40.19 14.26 -6.93
N ARG A 142 39.64 13.43 -6.05
CA ARG A 142 39.01 12.15 -6.42
C ARG A 142 37.53 12.33 -6.66
N THR A 143 36.97 11.59 -7.60
CA THR A 143 35.52 11.46 -7.75
C THR A 143 34.95 10.57 -6.64
N ILE A 144 33.91 11.04 -5.96
CA ILE A 144 33.23 10.30 -4.89
C ILE A 144 31.83 9.92 -5.37
N LEU A 145 31.57 8.62 -5.43
CA LEU A 145 30.25 8.06 -5.68
C LEU A 145 29.48 8.03 -4.35
N VAL A 146 28.44 8.86 -4.24
CA VAL A 146 27.53 8.84 -3.09
C VAL A 146 26.46 7.81 -3.36
N ARG A 147 26.55 6.69 -2.64
CA ARG A 147 25.64 5.56 -2.77
C ARG A 147 24.62 5.54 -1.65
N VAL A 148 23.42 5.09 -1.97
CA VAL A 148 22.28 5.02 -1.05
C VAL A 148 21.67 3.62 -1.10
N HIS A 149 21.30 3.13 0.07
CA HIS A 149 20.41 2.00 0.24
C HIS A 149 19.25 2.42 1.10
N GLU A 150 18.04 2.14 0.63
CA GLU A 150 16.81 2.43 1.37
C GLU A 150 16.44 1.23 2.21
N LEU A 151 16.04 1.50 3.45
CA LEU A 151 15.65 0.48 4.40
C LEU A 151 14.16 0.18 4.24
N GLU A 152 13.80 -1.08 4.47
CA GLU A 152 12.40 -1.55 4.50
C GLU A 152 11.73 -1.19 5.84
N THR A 153 11.94 0.04 6.28
CA THR A 153 11.26 0.61 7.45
C THR A 153 9.76 0.71 7.16
N PRO A 154 8.88 0.45 8.14
CA PRO A 154 7.46 0.76 7.99
C PRO A 154 7.29 2.25 7.68
N GLN A 155 6.91 2.55 6.43
CA GLN A 155 6.71 3.90 5.92
C GLN A 155 5.27 4.03 5.42
N LEU A 156 4.73 5.24 5.47
CA LEU A 156 3.37 5.52 5.00
C LEU A 156 3.23 5.30 3.48
N PHE A 157 4.31 5.53 2.74
CA PHE A 157 4.45 5.24 1.31
C PHE A 157 5.63 4.30 1.12
N GLY A 158 5.59 3.45 0.08
CA GLY A 158 6.66 2.50 -0.20
C GLY A 158 8.04 3.16 -0.39
N THR A 159 9.09 2.34 -0.40
CA THR A 159 10.46 2.78 -0.71
C THR A 159 10.50 3.53 -2.05
N SER A 160 11.50 4.39 -2.23
CA SER A 160 11.66 5.22 -3.43
C SER A 160 11.65 4.34 -4.67
N GLY A 161 10.61 4.56 -5.46
CA GLY A 161 10.23 3.80 -6.65
C GLY A 161 8.87 4.24 -7.17
N LEU A 162 8.38 5.40 -6.67
CA LEU A 162 7.17 6.03 -7.12
C LEU A 162 7.33 6.31 -8.61
N SER A 163 6.42 5.79 -9.40
CA SER A 163 6.37 6.04 -10.83
C SER A 163 4.95 6.48 -11.18
N GLN A 164 4.77 7.02 -12.38
CA GLN A 164 3.42 7.29 -12.90
C GLN A 164 2.51 6.03 -12.83
N PHE A 165 3.10 4.84 -12.87
CA PHE A 165 2.41 3.55 -12.82
C PHE A 165 2.25 2.95 -11.41
N ASN A 166 2.91 3.53 -10.40
CA ASN A 166 2.75 3.17 -8.98
C ASN A 166 3.02 4.41 -8.10
N PRO A 167 2.10 5.41 -8.13
CA PRO A 167 2.35 6.72 -7.53
C PRO A 167 2.38 6.71 -5.99
N LEU A 168 1.92 5.64 -5.37
CA LEU A 168 1.86 5.47 -3.91
C LEU A 168 2.84 4.40 -3.40
N GLY A 169 3.64 3.80 -4.30
CA GLY A 169 4.59 2.74 -3.93
C GLY A 169 3.90 1.52 -3.34
N LEU A 170 2.64 1.29 -3.71
CA LEU A 170 1.87 0.14 -3.23
C LEU A 170 2.55 -1.12 -3.72
N PRO A 171 2.61 -2.18 -2.90
CA PRO A 171 3.07 -3.47 -3.37
C PRO A 171 2.10 -3.95 -4.46
N SER A 172 2.43 -3.67 -5.72
CA SER A 172 2.01 -4.49 -6.84
C SER A 172 2.65 -5.84 -6.53
N THR A 173 1.83 -6.83 -6.18
CA THR A 173 2.27 -8.21 -6.05
C THR A 173 2.79 -8.67 -7.41
N ARG A 174 4.05 -8.31 -7.72
CA ARG A 174 4.88 -8.96 -8.74
C ARG A 174 5.31 -10.33 -8.21
N THR A 175 4.36 -11.10 -7.73
CA THR A 175 4.55 -12.51 -7.49
C THR A 175 3.61 -13.20 -8.47
N THR A 176 4.20 -13.67 -9.56
CA THR A 176 3.71 -14.83 -10.28
C THR A 176 3.51 -16.04 -9.35
N GLU A 177 4.04 -15.98 -8.12
CA GLU A 177 3.83 -16.95 -7.05
C GLU A 177 2.58 -16.60 -6.23
N LEU A 178 1.59 -17.49 -6.30
CA LEU A 178 0.40 -17.45 -5.46
C LEU A 178 0.79 -17.65 -3.98
N PRO A 179 0.15 -16.95 -3.03
CA PRO A 179 0.46 -17.11 -1.62
C PRO A 179 0.15 -18.54 -1.17
N LEU A 180 1.16 -19.23 -0.64
CA LEU A 180 1.07 -20.60 -0.16
C LEU A 180 0.84 -20.62 1.35
N TYR A 181 -0.28 -21.19 1.79
CA TYR A 181 -0.65 -21.33 3.20
C TYR A 181 -0.54 -22.79 3.64
N LEU A 182 0.00 -22.98 4.85
CA LEU A 182 -0.10 -24.26 5.53
C LEU A 182 -1.48 -24.38 6.17
N ILE A 183 -2.09 -25.56 6.15
CA ILE A 183 -3.37 -25.81 6.84
C ILE A 183 -3.15 -26.71 8.05
N ASP A 184 -3.80 -26.35 9.14
CA ASP A 184 -3.91 -27.16 10.35
C ASP A 184 -4.83 -28.38 10.10
N LEU A 185 -4.59 -29.48 10.82
CA LEU A 185 -5.36 -30.71 10.74
C LEU A 185 -6.84 -30.50 11.11
N ASN A 186 -7.14 -29.56 12.01
CA ASN A 186 -8.52 -29.21 12.36
C ASN A 186 -9.30 -28.63 11.17
N ILE A 187 -8.63 -27.87 10.29
CA ILE A 187 -9.24 -27.32 9.06
C ILE A 187 -9.56 -28.45 8.08
N LEU A 188 -8.71 -29.48 8.01
CA LEU A 188 -8.94 -30.66 7.19
C LEU A 188 -10.20 -31.42 7.61
N PHE A 189 -10.42 -31.60 8.92
CA PHE A 189 -11.60 -32.30 9.42
C PHE A 189 -12.90 -31.50 9.26
N ASP A 190 -12.83 -30.18 9.23
CA ASP A 190 -13.97 -29.28 9.07
C ASP A 190 -14.56 -29.28 7.64
N VAL A 191 -13.92 -29.95 6.68
CA VAL A 191 -14.48 -30.22 5.33
C VAL A 191 -15.76 -31.06 5.39
N GLY A 192 -15.98 -31.85 6.45
CA GLY A 192 -17.14 -32.72 6.56
C GLY A 192 -18.48 -31.94 6.52
N PRO A 193 -19.51 -32.42 5.78
CA PRO A 193 -20.76 -31.67 5.56
C PRO A 193 -21.59 -31.39 6.82
N ARG A 194 -21.29 -32.07 7.93
CA ARG A 194 -21.98 -31.90 9.23
C ARG A 194 -21.14 -31.11 10.25
N ARG A 195 -19.99 -30.58 9.85
CA ARG A 195 -19.11 -29.80 10.73
C ARG A 195 -19.60 -28.34 10.82
N PRO A 196 -19.47 -27.69 11.98
CA PRO A 196 -19.97 -26.34 12.19
C PRO A 196 -19.33 -25.32 11.25
N ARG A 197 -18.04 -25.48 10.92
CA ARG A 197 -17.27 -24.57 10.07
C ARG A 197 -17.16 -25.01 8.61
N HIS A 198 -17.99 -25.97 8.19
CA HIS A 198 -17.98 -26.50 6.83
C HIS A 198 -18.07 -25.43 5.74
N LYS A 199 -18.95 -24.43 5.93
CA LYS A 199 -19.12 -23.34 4.96
C LYS A 199 -17.86 -22.49 4.81
N GLU A 200 -17.15 -22.25 5.91
CA GLU A 200 -15.94 -21.43 5.92
C GLU A 200 -14.78 -22.17 5.24
N VAL A 201 -14.61 -23.43 5.60
CA VAL A 201 -13.56 -24.29 5.02
C VAL A 201 -13.83 -24.57 3.53
N ALA A 202 -15.09 -24.73 3.12
CA ALA A 202 -15.45 -24.84 1.71
C ALA A 202 -15.03 -23.59 0.91
N ALA A 203 -15.17 -22.39 1.49
CA ALA A 203 -14.72 -21.15 0.88
C ALA A 203 -13.19 -21.10 0.73
N LEU A 204 -12.44 -21.56 1.74
CA LEU A 204 -10.98 -21.69 1.68
C LEU A 204 -10.51 -22.62 0.54
N TYR A 205 -11.05 -23.83 0.47
CA TYR A 205 -10.68 -24.78 -0.59
C TYR A 205 -11.03 -24.27 -1.98
N GLN A 206 -12.08 -23.47 -2.08
CA GLN A 206 -12.41 -22.87 -3.35
C GLN A 206 -11.47 -21.71 -3.71
N ALA A 207 -11.01 -20.91 -2.75
CA ALA A 207 -10.00 -19.89 -3.00
C ALA A 207 -8.72 -20.53 -3.58
N GLU A 208 -8.36 -21.74 -3.13
CA GLU A 208 -7.28 -22.55 -3.71
C GLU A 208 -7.58 -22.94 -5.16
N ARG A 209 -8.79 -23.46 -5.44
CA ARG A 209 -9.21 -23.85 -6.79
C ARG A 209 -9.28 -22.70 -7.78
N MET A 210 -9.57 -21.48 -7.28
CA MET A 210 -9.68 -20.24 -8.06
C MET A 210 -8.33 -19.53 -8.26
N ASN A 211 -7.22 -20.19 -7.90
CA ASN A 211 -5.87 -19.66 -7.91
C ASN A 211 -5.79 -18.28 -7.21
N PHE A 212 -6.44 -18.13 -6.05
CA PHE A 212 -6.23 -16.99 -5.16
C PHE A 212 -5.13 -17.29 -4.13
N CYS A 213 -4.98 -18.56 -3.75
CA CYS A 213 -3.91 -19.05 -2.89
C CYS A 213 -3.55 -20.50 -3.24
N ARG A 214 -2.52 -21.03 -2.60
CA ARG A 214 -2.18 -22.46 -2.60
C ARG A 214 -2.22 -22.99 -1.18
N LEU A 215 -2.53 -24.28 -1.02
CA LEU A 215 -2.60 -24.95 0.27
C LEU A 215 -1.54 -26.05 0.37
N ALA A 216 -0.94 -26.19 1.54
CA ALA A 216 0.03 -27.23 1.88
C ALA A 216 -0.16 -27.71 3.31
N ILE A 217 0.53 -28.79 3.67
CA ILE A 217 0.49 -29.41 4.99
C ILE A 217 1.90 -29.57 5.55
N SER A 218 2.01 -29.72 6.88
CA SER A 218 3.27 -30.08 7.53
C SER A 218 3.46 -31.61 7.54
N SER A 219 4.71 -32.07 7.68
CA SER A 219 5.00 -33.48 7.96
C SER A 219 4.41 -33.91 9.30
N GLU A 220 4.39 -33.02 10.29
CA GLU A 220 3.80 -33.27 11.60
C GLU A 220 2.30 -33.58 11.51
N ALA A 221 1.54 -32.86 10.67
CA ALA A 221 0.10 -33.12 10.50
C ALA A 221 -0.16 -34.53 9.93
N ARG A 222 0.75 -35.02 9.07
CA ARG A 222 0.69 -36.39 8.54
C ARG A 222 1.02 -37.42 9.62
N ASP A 223 2.03 -37.15 10.44
CA ASP A 223 2.43 -38.05 11.52
C ASP A 223 1.38 -38.08 12.64
N GLU A 224 0.75 -36.95 12.95
CA GLU A 224 -0.37 -36.83 13.88
C GLU A 224 -1.61 -37.63 13.41
N LEU A 225 -1.94 -37.54 12.13
CA LEU A 225 -3.04 -38.29 11.55
C LEU A 225 -2.80 -39.81 11.63
N LYS A 226 -1.56 -40.26 11.33
CA LYS A 226 -1.16 -41.67 11.50
C LYS A 226 -1.22 -42.13 12.95
N ARG A 227 -0.82 -41.29 13.91
CA ARG A 227 -0.93 -41.58 15.35
C ARG A 227 -2.37 -41.69 15.81
N SER A 228 -3.28 -40.92 15.22
CA SER A 228 -4.70 -40.87 15.58
C SER A 228 -5.56 -41.92 14.85
N ALA A 229 -5.01 -42.61 13.85
CA ALA A 229 -5.71 -43.63 13.09
C ALA A 229 -6.00 -44.88 13.95
N SER A 230 -7.25 -45.35 13.93
CA SER A 230 -7.64 -46.57 14.63
C SER A 230 -7.12 -47.81 13.90
N PRO A 231 -6.46 -48.77 14.58
CA PRO A 231 -5.95 -49.98 13.94
C PRO A 231 -7.06 -50.75 13.20
N GLY A 232 -6.86 -51.02 11.90
CA GLY A 232 -7.77 -51.84 11.09
C GLY A 232 -8.92 -51.09 10.39
N LYS A 233 -9.00 -49.75 10.46
CA LYS A 233 -9.90 -48.94 9.63
C LYS A 233 -9.10 -47.98 8.76
N THR A 234 -9.33 -48.01 7.45
CA THR A 234 -8.79 -46.99 6.54
C THR A 234 -9.52 -45.67 6.79
N ASP A 235 -8.78 -44.64 7.23
CA ASP A 235 -9.30 -43.28 7.32
C ASP A 235 -9.19 -42.62 5.92
N PRO A 236 -10.31 -42.23 5.28
CA PRO A 236 -10.27 -41.49 4.02
C PRO A 236 -9.41 -40.22 4.09
N MET A 237 -9.27 -39.61 5.27
CA MET A 237 -8.43 -38.44 5.49
C MET A 237 -6.94 -38.74 5.33
N GLU A 238 -6.48 -39.98 5.60
CA GLU A 238 -5.08 -40.38 5.42
C GLU A 238 -4.69 -40.42 3.92
N SER A 239 -5.63 -40.80 3.07
CA SER A 239 -5.44 -40.71 1.61
C SER A 239 -5.59 -39.27 1.11
N PHE A 240 -6.53 -38.50 1.69
CA PHE A 240 -6.79 -37.12 1.29
C PHE A 240 -5.62 -36.17 1.61
N ILE A 241 -4.99 -36.33 2.78
CA ILE A 241 -3.81 -35.54 3.16
C ILE A 241 -2.62 -35.79 2.22
N GLY A 242 -2.59 -36.94 1.53
CA GLY A 242 -1.59 -37.25 0.50
C GLY A 242 -1.67 -36.39 -0.76
N LEU A 243 -2.78 -35.67 -0.98
CA LEU A 243 -2.98 -34.80 -2.14
C LEU A 243 -2.29 -33.44 -2.01
N PHE A 244 -1.85 -33.06 -0.81
CA PHE A 244 -1.25 -31.76 -0.53
C PHE A 244 0.28 -31.80 -0.58
N PRO A 245 0.94 -30.74 -1.11
CA PRO A 245 2.37 -30.52 -0.90
C PRO A 245 2.70 -30.56 0.60
N THR A 246 3.75 -31.28 0.96
CA THR A 246 4.12 -31.51 2.37
C THR A 246 5.48 -30.88 2.67
N PHE A 247 5.54 -30.10 3.75
CA PHE A 247 6.77 -29.47 4.21
C PHE A 247 7.31 -30.14 5.48
N PRO A 248 8.58 -30.57 5.49
CA PRO A 248 9.19 -31.16 6.67
C PRO A 248 9.67 -30.09 7.66
N ILE A 249 9.66 -30.41 8.95
CA ILE A 249 10.31 -29.58 9.98
C ILE A 249 11.74 -30.06 10.22
N THR A 250 12.76 -29.18 10.17
CA THR A 250 14.15 -29.59 10.41
C THR A 250 14.53 -29.44 11.88
N LYS A 251 14.76 -30.57 12.56
CA LYS A 251 14.96 -30.65 14.02
C LYS A 251 16.07 -29.73 14.58
N ASP A 252 17.11 -29.43 13.81
CA ASP A 252 18.28 -28.67 14.27
C ASP A 252 17.97 -27.19 14.58
N THR A 253 17.09 -26.56 13.82
CA THR A 253 16.69 -25.14 13.98
C THR A 253 15.35 -24.96 14.69
N SER A 254 14.53 -26.01 14.76
CA SER A 254 13.17 -25.90 15.27
C SER A 254 13.07 -25.86 16.79
N SER A 255 14.06 -26.40 17.52
CA SER A 255 13.97 -26.49 18.99
C SER A 255 14.02 -25.13 19.69
N GLU A 256 14.86 -24.21 19.21
CA GLU A 256 14.92 -22.83 19.70
C GLU A 256 13.70 -22.02 19.24
N LEU A 257 13.29 -22.21 17.98
CA LEU A 257 12.14 -21.53 17.41
C LEU A 257 10.82 -21.90 18.11
N ILE A 258 10.62 -23.18 18.44
CA ILE A 258 9.43 -23.65 19.17
C ILE A 258 9.40 -23.08 20.59
N LYS A 259 10.54 -22.96 21.27
CA LYS A 259 10.62 -22.31 22.59
C LYS A 259 10.23 -20.83 22.53
N ASP A 260 10.70 -20.14 21.49
CA ASP A 260 10.36 -18.74 21.25
C ASP A 260 8.87 -18.54 20.91
N LEU A 261 8.30 -19.44 20.11
CA LEU A 261 6.88 -19.44 19.79
C LEU A 261 6.02 -19.77 21.02
N ALA A 262 6.46 -20.73 21.86
CA ALA A 262 5.74 -21.09 23.09
C ALA A 262 5.57 -19.89 24.03
N LYS A 263 6.61 -19.05 24.15
CA LYS A 263 6.56 -17.81 24.96
C LYS A 263 5.56 -16.78 24.40
N LEU A 264 5.35 -16.76 23.09
CA LEU A 264 4.44 -15.84 22.43
C LEU A 264 2.99 -16.33 22.45
N VAL A 265 2.77 -17.62 22.21
CA VAL A 265 1.43 -18.23 22.11
C VAL A 265 0.86 -18.59 23.48
N PHE A 266 1.70 -19.06 24.41
CA PHE A 266 1.29 -19.55 25.72
C PHE A 266 2.00 -18.83 26.86
N PRO A 267 1.86 -17.50 27.02
CA PRO A 267 2.59 -16.73 28.03
C PRO A 267 2.25 -17.14 29.48
N ALA A 268 1.08 -17.74 29.72
CA ALA A 268 0.63 -18.19 31.04
C ALA A 268 1.06 -19.62 31.40
N LYS A 269 1.55 -20.41 30.44
CA LYS A 269 2.09 -21.76 30.69
C LYS A 269 3.62 -21.65 30.74
N GLY A 270 4.23 -21.93 31.89
CA GLY A 270 5.70 -21.98 31.98
C GLY A 270 6.31 -23.04 31.06
N GLU A 271 7.62 -22.94 30.76
CA GLU A 271 8.38 -23.79 29.80
C GLU A 271 8.24 -25.32 30.01
N HIS A 272 7.59 -25.79 31.09
CA HIS A 272 7.48 -27.20 31.48
C HIS A 272 6.05 -27.77 31.48
N VAL A 273 5.04 -27.08 30.93
CA VAL A 273 3.63 -27.56 30.90
C VAL A 273 3.00 -27.43 29.51
N LEU A 274 3.73 -27.75 28.45
CA LEU A 274 3.16 -27.84 27.10
C LEU A 274 2.65 -29.26 26.86
N SER A 275 1.40 -29.39 26.42
CA SER A 275 0.84 -30.67 26.02
C SER A 275 1.49 -31.17 24.72
N THR A 276 1.33 -32.47 24.42
CA THR A 276 1.78 -33.02 23.12
C THR A 276 1.08 -32.36 21.94
N ASN A 277 -0.15 -31.88 22.13
CA ASN A 277 -0.90 -31.17 21.10
C ASN A 277 -0.39 -29.73 20.97
N ASP A 278 -0.10 -29.05 22.09
CA ASP A 278 0.47 -27.70 22.07
C ASP A 278 1.81 -27.68 21.30
N LEU A 279 2.63 -28.73 21.44
CA LEU A 279 3.88 -28.88 20.69
C LEU A 279 3.64 -29.16 19.20
N SER A 280 2.58 -29.90 18.85
CA SER A 280 2.20 -30.16 17.46
C SER A 280 1.77 -28.85 16.76
N ASP A 281 0.92 -28.08 17.43
CA ASP A 281 0.42 -26.78 16.97
C ASP A 281 1.56 -25.78 16.72
N LEU A 282 2.49 -25.68 17.66
CA LEU A 282 3.69 -24.85 17.51
C LEU A 282 4.60 -25.36 16.38
N SER A 283 4.63 -26.66 16.12
CA SER A 283 5.40 -27.25 15.02
C SER A 283 4.82 -26.88 13.66
N HIS A 284 3.49 -26.74 13.54
CA HIS A 284 2.85 -26.23 12.31
C HIS A 284 3.26 -24.78 12.02
N VAL A 285 3.22 -23.92 13.05
CA VAL A 285 3.67 -22.52 12.95
C VAL A 285 5.16 -22.46 12.60
N ALA A 286 5.98 -23.27 13.27
CA ALA A 286 7.42 -23.34 13.02
C ALA A 286 7.75 -23.77 11.58
N THR A 287 7.00 -24.75 11.05
CA THR A 287 7.14 -25.20 9.66
C THR A 287 6.86 -24.05 8.68
N ALA A 288 5.80 -23.27 8.92
CA ALA A 288 5.48 -22.12 8.07
C ALA A 288 6.57 -21.05 8.08
N ILE A 289 7.18 -20.78 9.25
CA ILE A 289 8.29 -19.82 9.38
C ILE A 289 9.53 -20.31 8.63
N GLN A 290 9.90 -21.57 8.85
CA GLN A 290 11.14 -22.14 8.31
C GLN A 290 11.16 -22.16 6.78
N HIS A 291 10.01 -22.40 6.15
CA HIS A 291 9.87 -22.46 4.69
C HIS A 291 9.42 -21.15 4.07
N HIS A 292 9.38 -20.05 4.84
CA HIS A 292 8.96 -18.73 4.36
C HIS A 292 7.59 -18.72 3.66
N LEU A 293 6.63 -19.48 4.21
CA LEU A 293 5.28 -19.55 3.65
C LEU A 293 4.50 -18.25 3.90
N ALA A 294 3.44 -18.02 3.13
CA ALA A 294 2.59 -16.84 3.32
C ALA A 294 1.87 -16.84 4.68
N GLY A 295 1.58 -18.03 5.22
CA GLY A 295 0.97 -18.16 6.53
C GLY A 295 0.49 -19.57 6.89
N LEU A 296 -0.21 -19.66 8.02
CA LEU A 296 -0.91 -20.84 8.52
C LEU A 296 -2.40 -20.53 8.67
N VAL A 297 -3.26 -21.42 8.18
CA VAL A 297 -4.70 -21.38 8.45
C VAL A 297 -5.02 -22.30 9.62
N THR A 298 -5.49 -21.71 10.72
CA THR A 298 -5.90 -22.44 11.93
C THR A 298 -7.12 -21.77 12.56
N ASN A 299 -7.89 -22.57 13.27
CA ASN A 299 -9.07 -22.13 14.00
C ASN A 299 -8.85 -22.08 15.53
N ASP A 300 -7.63 -22.39 15.98
CA ASP A 300 -7.21 -22.32 17.37
C ASP A 300 -7.10 -20.87 17.86
N GLN A 301 -7.78 -20.56 18.96
CA GLN A 301 -7.84 -19.20 19.48
C GLN A 301 -6.54 -18.73 20.15
N ALA A 302 -5.78 -19.63 20.78
CA ALA A 302 -4.51 -19.25 21.41
C ALA A 302 -3.49 -18.84 20.34
N ILE A 303 -3.42 -19.59 19.24
CA ILE A 303 -2.55 -19.28 18.09
C ILE A 303 -2.97 -17.97 17.42
N LEU A 304 -4.27 -17.77 17.21
CA LEU A 304 -4.80 -16.55 16.59
C LEU A 304 -4.62 -15.30 17.47
N GLN A 305 -4.67 -15.42 18.80
CA GLN A 305 -4.36 -14.31 19.71
C GLN A 305 -2.91 -13.83 19.59
N ALA A 306 -1.98 -14.74 19.27
CA ALA A 306 -0.58 -14.41 19.05
C ALA A 306 -0.25 -13.99 17.59
N ALA A 307 -1.24 -13.94 16.69
CA ALA A 307 -1.05 -13.68 15.26
C ALA A 307 -0.25 -12.42 14.97
N VAL A 308 -0.60 -11.30 15.61
CA VAL A 308 0.09 -10.01 15.41
C VAL A 308 1.54 -10.09 15.86
N ALA A 309 1.81 -10.67 17.03
CA ALA A 309 3.16 -10.80 17.56
C ALA A 309 4.05 -11.69 16.67
N ILE A 310 3.50 -12.80 16.17
CA ILE A 310 4.20 -13.74 15.29
C ILE A 310 4.45 -13.11 13.91
N GLN A 311 3.47 -12.40 13.35
CA GLN A 311 3.64 -11.67 12.10
C GLN A 311 4.71 -10.59 12.21
N ASN A 312 4.75 -9.84 13.31
CA ASN A 312 5.74 -8.80 13.54
C ASN A 312 7.16 -9.37 13.62
N ARG A 313 7.33 -10.53 14.26
CA ARG A 313 8.63 -11.11 14.54
C ARG A 313 9.17 -12.00 13.41
N PHE A 314 8.29 -12.72 12.72
CA PHE A 314 8.67 -13.76 11.76
C PHE A 314 8.12 -13.54 10.34
N GLY A 315 7.25 -12.55 10.13
CA GLY A 315 6.72 -12.20 8.80
C GLY A 315 5.64 -13.15 8.26
N ILE A 316 5.21 -14.16 9.02
CA ILE A 316 4.14 -15.08 8.61
C ILE A 316 2.76 -14.64 9.12
N ARG A 317 1.70 -14.93 8.36
CA ARG A 317 0.32 -14.61 8.77
C ARG A 317 -0.38 -15.82 9.38
N LEU A 318 -1.04 -15.62 10.52
CA LEU A 318 -1.92 -16.64 11.13
C LEU A 318 -3.36 -16.22 10.91
N VAL A 319 -4.14 -17.06 10.23
CA VAL A 319 -5.45 -16.69 9.69
C VAL A 319 -6.49 -17.76 10.02
N SER A 320 -7.73 -17.37 10.31
CA SER A 320 -8.85 -18.30 10.51
C SER A 320 -9.54 -18.68 9.19
N SER A 321 -10.33 -19.75 9.19
CA SER A 321 -11.16 -20.10 8.02
C SER A 321 -12.18 -19.02 7.65
N ASP A 322 -12.66 -18.26 8.64
CA ASP A 322 -13.62 -17.16 8.43
C ASP A 322 -13.02 -15.98 7.64
N ALA A 323 -11.69 -15.81 7.61
CA ALA A 323 -11.07 -14.77 6.79
C ALA A 323 -11.36 -14.93 5.28
N PHE A 324 -11.76 -16.13 4.86
CA PHE A 324 -12.14 -16.46 3.49
C PHE A 324 -13.66 -16.44 3.27
N SER A 325 -14.43 -16.10 4.31
CA SER A 325 -15.90 -16.11 4.31
C SER A 325 -16.50 -14.71 4.35
N PHE A 326 -17.77 -14.63 3.94
CA PHE A 326 -18.58 -13.40 4.05
C PHE A 326 -19.88 -13.71 4.79
N GLY A 327 -20.20 -12.88 5.78
CA GLY A 327 -21.49 -12.87 6.46
C GLY A 327 -22.60 -12.50 5.48
N GLY A 328 -23.59 -13.37 5.32
CA GLY A 328 -24.62 -13.25 4.29
C GLY A 328 -25.39 -11.93 4.28
N GLY A 329 -25.85 -11.55 3.10
CA GLY A 329 -26.92 -10.57 2.93
C GLY A 329 -26.65 -9.48 1.89
N SER A 330 -26.92 -9.77 0.63
CA SER A 330 -27.76 -8.88 -0.18
C SER A 330 -28.13 -9.62 -1.47
N SER A 331 -29.41 -9.94 -1.62
CA SER A 331 -30.00 -10.29 -2.91
C SER A 331 -29.87 -9.06 -3.82
N ALA A 332 -28.81 -9.02 -4.63
CA ALA A 332 -28.62 -7.97 -5.61
C ALA A 332 -29.75 -8.07 -6.66
N SER A 333 -30.62 -7.06 -6.69
CA SER A 333 -31.66 -6.93 -7.71
C SER A 333 -31.03 -6.70 -9.09
N ALA A 334 -31.65 -7.26 -10.13
CA ALA A 334 -31.32 -6.95 -11.50
C ALA A 334 -31.55 -5.44 -11.75
N HIS A 335 -30.56 -4.77 -12.33
CA HIS A 335 -30.68 -3.37 -12.72
C HIS A 335 -30.53 -3.29 -14.24
N GLN A 336 -31.49 -2.64 -14.90
CA GLN A 336 -31.40 -2.30 -16.31
C GLN A 336 -30.60 -1.01 -16.46
N VAL A 337 -29.66 -1.00 -17.40
CA VAL A 337 -28.90 0.19 -17.78
C VAL A 337 -29.44 0.65 -19.14
N ASP A 338 -30.12 1.78 -19.15
CA ASP A 338 -30.65 2.37 -20.37
C ASP A 338 -29.51 2.87 -21.28
N VAL A 339 -29.50 2.39 -22.52
CA VAL A 339 -28.58 2.87 -23.56
C VAL A 339 -29.34 3.81 -24.47
N LEU A 340 -28.77 5.00 -24.73
CA LEU A 340 -29.45 6.06 -25.48
C LEU A 340 -29.76 5.73 -26.96
N ASN A 341 -29.33 4.59 -27.51
CA ASN A 341 -29.56 4.20 -28.91
C ASN A 341 -29.52 2.67 -29.19
N SER A 342 -29.58 1.79 -28.19
CA SER A 342 -29.57 0.32 -28.36
C SER A 342 -30.48 -0.38 -27.33
N SER A 343 -30.69 -1.69 -27.48
CA SER A 343 -31.44 -2.47 -26.49
C SER A 343 -30.77 -2.38 -25.11
N PRO A 344 -31.54 -2.31 -24.00
CA PRO A 344 -30.98 -2.07 -22.67
C PRO A 344 -30.00 -3.19 -22.28
N LEU A 345 -28.89 -2.81 -21.66
CA LEU A 345 -27.96 -3.76 -21.07
C LEU A 345 -28.55 -4.25 -19.74
N GLU A 346 -28.60 -5.57 -19.58
CA GLU A 346 -29.00 -6.18 -18.33
C GLU A 346 -27.77 -6.47 -17.47
N SER A 347 -27.78 -6.01 -16.22
CA SER A 347 -26.74 -6.28 -15.24
C SER A 347 -27.33 -7.14 -14.11
N ARG A 348 -26.84 -8.38 -13.97
CA ARG A 348 -27.27 -9.33 -12.92
C ARG A 348 -26.12 -10.23 -12.40
N PRO A 349 -26.30 -10.89 -11.25
CA PRO A 349 -25.38 -11.93 -10.79
C PRO A 349 -25.32 -13.10 -11.78
N VAL A 350 -24.13 -13.69 -11.94
CA VAL A 350 -23.93 -14.90 -12.75
C VAL A 350 -24.20 -16.13 -11.87
N GLN A 351 -25.01 -17.06 -12.38
CA GLN A 351 -25.31 -18.33 -11.71
C GLN A 351 -24.68 -19.52 -12.44
N ALA A 352 -24.74 -20.71 -11.83
CA ALA A 352 -24.19 -21.93 -12.42
C ALA A 352 -24.77 -22.24 -13.83
N MET A 353 -26.03 -21.87 -14.08
CA MET A 353 -26.66 -22.03 -15.40
C MET A 353 -26.06 -21.12 -16.49
N ASP A 354 -25.40 -20.03 -16.10
CA ASP A 354 -24.78 -19.07 -17.02
C ASP A 354 -23.33 -19.44 -17.37
N HIS A 355 -22.74 -20.45 -16.73
CA HIS A 355 -21.35 -20.88 -16.99
C HIS A 355 -21.05 -21.15 -18.47
N PRO A 356 -21.93 -21.76 -19.28
CA PRO A 356 -21.70 -21.92 -20.71
C PRO A 356 -21.51 -20.58 -21.46
N ALA A 357 -22.26 -19.55 -21.06
CA ALA A 357 -22.14 -18.20 -21.64
C ALA A 357 -20.83 -17.53 -21.22
N VAL A 358 -20.41 -17.69 -19.96
CA VAL A 358 -19.10 -17.23 -19.46
C VAL A 358 -17.96 -17.89 -20.23
N HIS A 359 -18.05 -19.20 -20.44
CA HIS A 359 -17.04 -19.96 -21.19
C HIS A 359 -16.95 -19.52 -22.65
N THR A 360 -18.09 -19.21 -23.27
CA THR A 360 -18.18 -18.70 -24.65
C THR A 360 -17.58 -17.30 -24.78
N LEU A 361 -17.76 -16.44 -23.78
CA LEU A 361 -17.15 -15.12 -23.75
C LEU A 361 -15.62 -15.22 -23.57
N LEU A 362 -15.17 -15.98 -22.57
CA LEU A 362 -13.76 -16.02 -22.18
C LEU A 362 -12.87 -16.75 -23.18
N SER A 363 -13.41 -17.73 -23.92
CA SER A 363 -12.67 -18.43 -24.98
C SER A 363 -12.23 -17.49 -26.12
N LYS A 364 -12.87 -16.33 -26.28
CA LYS A 364 -12.49 -15.30 -27.26
C LYS A 364 -11.14 -14.63 -26.94
N PHE A 365 -10.63 -14.75 -25.70
CA PHE A 365 -9.43 -14.05 -25.24
C PHE A 365 -8.18 -14.92 -25.20
N ASN A 366 -8.13 -16.00 -25.99
CA ASN A 366 -7.05 -17.00 -26.00
C ASN A 366 -6.81 -17.66 -24.63
N LEU A 367 -7.82 -17.66 -23.76
CA LEU A 367 -7.78 -18.40 -22.50
C LEU A 367 -8.10 -19.87 -22.77
N THR A 368 -7.29 -20.76 -22.23
CA THR A 368 -7.54 -22.19 -22.29
C THR A 368 -8.75 -22.55 -21.42
N PRO A 369 -9.48 -23.64 -21.76
CA PRO A 369 -10.55 -24.15 -20.89
C PRO A 369 -10.09 -24.43 -19.45
N ALA A 370 -8.81 -24.81 -19.27
CA ALA A 370 -8.21 -25.01 -17.96
C ALA A 370 -8.10 -23.71 -17.17
N GLU A 371 -7.58 -22.63 -17.79
CA GLU A 371 -7.49 -21.30 -17.16
C GLU A 371 -8.87 -20.73 -16.83
N ILE A 372 -9.87 -20.93 -17.70
CA ILE A 372 -11.24 -20.48 -17.44
C ILE A 372 -11.81 -21.18 -16.20
N ALA A 373 -11.62 -22.50 -16.10
CA ALA A 373 -12.11 -23.28 -14.98
C ALA A 373 -11.35 -23.01 -13.67
N SER A 374 -10.06 -22.71 -13.72
CA SER A 374 -9.24 -22.48 -12.52
C SER A 374 -9.20 -21.03 -12.05
N ASP A 375 -9.42 -20.06 -12.92
CA ASP A 375 -9.20 -18.64 -12.56
C ASP A 375 -10.48 -17.82 -12.64
N TRP A 376 -11.42 -18.22 -13.50
CA TRP A 376 -12.55 -17.36 -13.85
C TRP A 376 -13.89 -17.85 -13.32
N VAL A 377 -14.12 -19.16 -13.22
CA VAL A 377 -15.43 -19.74 -12.89
C VAL A 377 -15.43 -20.44 -11.53
N GLY A 378 -16.20 -19.91 -10.58
CA GLY A 378 -16.42 -20.54 -9.27
C GLY A 378 -17.41 -21.72 -9.31
N SER A 379 -17.30 -22.65 -8.37
CA SER A 379 -18.26 -23.77 -8.20
C SER A 379 -19.55 -23.32 -7.48
N ALA A 380 -20.66 -24.07 -7.53
CA ALA A 380 -21.94 -23.70 -6.90
C ALA A 380 -21.87 -23.45 -5.37
N LEU A 381 -20.83 -23.95 -4.69
CA LEU A 381 -20.54 -23.67 -3.28
C LEU A 381 -19.74 -22.37 -3.08
N SER A 382 -19.69 -21.50 -4.11
CA SER A 382 -18.81 -20.35 -4.11
C SER A 382 -19.29 -19.15 -3.32
N ASN A 383 -18.40 -18.64 -2.47
CA ASN A 383 -18.49 -17.28 -1.93
C ASN A 383 -17.79 -16.26 -2.86
N SER A 384 -17.34 -16.63 -4.05
CA SER A 384 -16.93 -15.66 -5.07
C SER A 384 -18.15 -14.97 -5.65
N LYS A 385 -18.07 -13.65 -5.78
CA LYS A 385 -19.10 -12.87 -6.45
C LYS A 385 -18.76 -12.82 -7.92
N ALA A 386 -19.76 -13.05 -8.75
CA ALA A 386 -19.66 -12.93 -10.19
C ALA A 386 -20.80 -12.09 -10.73
N LYS A 387 -20.47 -11.14 -11.59
CA LYS A 387 -21.43 -10.23 -12.22
C LYS A 387 -21.23 -10.26 -13.74
N GLY A 388 -22.34 -10.35 -14.45
CA GLY A 388 -22.35 -10.34 -15.90
C GLY A 388 -23.05 -9.09 -16.43
N ILE A 389 -22.76 -8.76 -17.68
CA ILE A 389 -23.50 -7.78 -18.48
C ILE A 389 -24.00 -8.51 -19.72
N TRP A 390 -25.32 -8.47 -19.94
CA TRP A 390 -25.98 -9.11 -21.06
C TRP A 390 -26.60 -8.09 -21.99
N HIS A 391 -26.53 -8.36 -23.29
CA HIS A 391 -27.24 -7.64 -24.34
C HIS A 391 -28.06 -8.67 -25.12
N VAL A 392 -29.40 -8.55 -25.10
CA VAL A 392 -30.33 -9.46 -25.81
C VAL A 392 -30.02 -10.94 -25.51
N GLY A 393 -29.77 -11.27 -24.24
CA GLY A 393 -29.45 -12.64 -23.77
C GLY A 393 -28.01 -13.12 -24.02
N GLN A 394 -27.19 -12.38 -24.76
CA GLN A 394 -25.77 -12.69 -24.95
C GLN A 394 -24.93 -12.01 -23.86
N LEU A 395 -24.03 -12.76 -23.22
CA LEU A 395 -23.07 -12.22 -22.26
C LEU A 395 -21.96 -11.46 -22.99
N ILE A 396 -21.80 -10.18 -22.69
CA ILE A 396 -20.80 -9.28 -23.31
C ILE A 396 -19.76 -8.78 -22.31
N GLY A 397 -19.99 -8.92 -21.01
CA GLY A 397 -19.03 -8.53 -19.98
C GLY A 397 -19.13 -9.43 -18.74
N TYR A 398 -17.99 -9.71 -18.11
CA TYR A 398 -17.89 -10.59 -16.96
C TYR A 398 -16.89 -10.03 -15.94
N LEU A 399 -17.23 -10.11 -14.65
CA LEU A 399 -16.40 -9.71 -13.52
C LEU A 399 -16.56 -10.76 -12.41
N CYS A 400 -15.45 -11.25 -11.86
CA CYS A 400 -15.46 -12.12 -10.70
C CYS A 400 -14.38 -11.74 -9.67
N TRP A 401 -14.67 -11.95 -8.38
CA TRP A 401 -13.74 -11.66 -7.28
C TRP A 401 -14.11 -12.48 -6.02
N PRO A 402 -13.16 -12.80 -5.14
CA PRO A 402 -13.44 -13.48 -3.89
C PRO A 402 -14.11 -12.51 -2.91
N ALA A 403 -14.98 -13.00 -2.03
CA ALA A 403 -15.66 -12.10 -1.08
C ALA A 403 -14.73 -11.44 -0.06
N ARG A 404 -13.63 -12.11 0.32
CA ARG A 404 -12.53 -11.55 1.11
C ARG A 404 -11.22 -12.22 0.72
N SER A 405 -10.12 -11.48 0.89
CA SER A 405 -8.77 -12.00 0.76
C SER A 405 -7.99 -11.77 2.07
N PRO A 406 -7.20 -12.74 2.55
CA PRO A 406 -6.45 -12.63 3.80
C PRO A 406 -5.36 -11.55 3.80
N ASP A 407 -4.93 -11.13 2.62
CA ASP A 407 -3.89 -10.12 2.42
C ASP A 407 -4.41 -8.69 2.47
N GLY A 408 -5.73 -8.49 2.65
CA GLY A 408 -6.36 -7.16 2.61
C GLY A 408 -6.46 -6.58 1.19
N CYS A 409 -6.17 -7.38 0.14
CA CYS A 409 -6.26 -6.99 -1.26
C CYS A 409 -7.38 -7.77 -1.96
N VAL A 410 -8.32 -7.07 -2.61
CA VAL A 410 -9.34 -7.72 -3.44
C VAL A 410 -8.76 -8.01 -4.82
N HIS A 411 -8.57 -9.30 -5.11
CA HIS A 411 -8.15 -9.80 -6.41
C HIS A 411 -9.37 -9.97 -7.31
N ALA A 412 -9.64 -9.00 -8.18
CA ALA A 412 -10.74 -9.03 -9.13
C ALA A 412 -10.26 -9.41 -10.52
N ARG A 413 -11.08 -10.10 -11.30
CA ARG A 413 -10.82 -10.43 -12.70
C ARG A 413 -11.99 -9.94 -13.55
N ALA A 414 -11.70 -9.24 -14.64
CA ALA A 414 -12.74 -8.71 -15.53
C ALA A 414 -12.39 -8.91 -17.01
N ALA A 415 -13.42 -9.14 -17.82
CA ALA A 415 -13.30 -9.30 -19.26
C ALA A 415 -14.54 -8.74 -19.98
N VAL A 416 -14.33 -8.09 -21.12
CA VAL A 416 -15.41 -7.56 -21.97
C VAL A 416 -15.16 -7.95 -23.42
N ASP A 417 -16.25 -8.24 -24.15
CA ASP A 417 -16.22 -8.45 -25.59
C ASP A 417 -16.00 -7.12 -26.32
N GLU A 418 -14.75 -6.81 -26.68
CA GLU A 418 -14.40 -5.54 -27.33
C GLU A 418 -14.97 -5.42 -28.75
N SER A 419 -15.44 -6.52 -29.36
CA SER A 419 -16.10 -6.49 -30.67
C SER A 419 -17.54 -5.95 -30.61
N HIS A 420 -18.13 -5.89 -29.41
CA HIS A 420 -19.49 -5.40 -29.23
C HIS A 420 -19.53 -3.87 -29.17
N THR A 421 -20.53 -3.25 -29.80
CA THR A 421 -20.70 -1.79 -29.86
C THR A 421 -20.79 -1.14 -28.49
N ASP A 422 -21.41 -1.83 -27.53
CA ASP A 422 -21.63 -1.36 -26.16
C ASP A 422 -20.54 -1.82 -25.15
N SER A 423 -19.38 -2.27 -25.64
CA SER A 423 -18.26 -2.75 -24.80
C SER A 423 -17.82 -1.71 -23.75
N GLY A 424 -17.72 -0.43 -24.13
CA GLY A 424 -17.37 0.65 -23.21
C GLY A 424 -18.38 0.85 -22.07
N LEU A 425 -19.67 0.69 -22.36
CA LEU A 425 -20.73 0.80 -21.35
C LEU A 425 -20.74 -0.43 -20.43
N ALA A 426 -20.55 -1.62 -20.99
CA ALA A 426 -20.40 -2.86 -20.22
C ALA A 426 -19.21 -2.76 -19.25
N ALA A 427 -18.03 -2.36 -19.75
CA ALA A 427 -16.82 -2.17 -18.94
C ALA A 427 -17.04 -1.15 -17.81
N ARG A 428 -17.63 0.01 -18.11
CA ARG A 428 -17.94 1.04 -17.10
C ARG A 428 -18.89 0.51 -16.03
N THR A 429 -19.90 -0.26 -16.42
CA THR A 429 -20.89 -0.85 -15.50
C THR A 429 -20.25 -1.89 -14.57
N LEU A 430 -19.36 -2.74 -15.10
CA LEU A 430 -18.59 -3.70 -14.30
C LEU A 430 -17.71 -2.99 -13.26
N LEU A 431 -16.90 -2.01 -13.70
CA LEU A 431 -16.00 -1.27 -12.81
C LEU A 431 -16.75 -0.46 -11.75
N THR A 432 -17.88 0.13 -12.12
CA THR A 432 -18.77 0.83 -11.17
C THR A 432 -19.33 -0.13 -10.14
N SER A 433 -19.81 -1.30 -10.57
CA SER A 433 -20.32 -2.33 -9.67
C SER A 433 -19.26 -2.85 -8.71
N LEU A 434 -18.03 -3.04 -9.20
CA LEU A 434 -16.89 -3.42 -8.35
C LEU A 434 -16.64 -2.35 -7.29
N ARG A 435 -16.56 -1.08 -7.68
CA ARG A 435 -16.37 0.05 -6.76
C ARG A 435 -17.46 0.12 -5.69
N ASP A 436 -18.73 -0.02 -6.08
CA ASP A 436 -19.86 0.11 -5.16
C ASP A 436 -19.89 -1.07 -4.15
N GLU A 437 -19.48 -2.26 -4.57
CA GLU A 437 -19.29 -3.41 -3.67
C GLU A 437 -18.09 -3.23 -2.74
N LEU A 438 -16.98 -2.69 -3.24
CA LEU A 438 -15.79 -2.38 -2.43
C LEU A 438 -16.04 -1.26 -1.42
N GLY A 439 -16.88 -0.27 -1.76
CA GLY A 439 -17.26 0.81 -0.84
C GLY A 439 -17.92 0.30 0.45
N LYS A 440 -18.52 -0.91 0.43
CA LYS A 440 -19.10 -1.57 1.61
C LYS A 440 -18.05 -2.21 2.51
N LEU A 441 -16.89 -2.58 1.96
CA LEU A 441 -15.78 -3.24 2.66
C LEU A 441 -14.81 -2.24 3.30
N GLY A 442 -14.93 -0.95 2.96
CA GLY A 442 -14.00 0.10 3.37
C GLY A 442 -12.72 0.12 2.51
N PRO A 443 -11.68 0.82 2.96
CA PRO A 443 -10.42 0.93 2.24
C PRO A 443 -9.72 -0.40 2.03
N THR A 444 -9.52 -0.76 0.77
CA THR A 444 -9.00 -2.04 0.33
C THR A 444 -8.15 -1.83 -0.92
N GLN A 445 -6.98 -2.45 -0.97
CA GLN A 445 -6.24 -2.51 -2.24
C GLN A 445 -7.01 -3.42 -3.20
N VAL A 446 -7.07 -3.06 -4.47
CA VAL A 446 -7.72 -3.85 -5.52
C VAL A 446 -6.66 -4.18 -6.55
N ASP A 447 -6.46 -5.47 -6.81
CA ASP A 447 -5.72 -5.98 -7.96
C ASP A 447 -6.73 -6.44 -9.02
N LEU A 448 -6.91 -5.66 -10.07
CA LEU A 448 -7.78 -5.95 -11.20
C LEU A 448 -6.97 -6.60 -12.33
N ARG A 449 -7.20 -7.89 -12.56
CA ARG A 449 -6.59 -8.65 -13.65
C ARG A 449 -7.50 -8.72 -14.86
N LEU A 450 -6.90 -8.55 -16.03
CA LEU A 450 -7.57 -8.54 -17.33
C LEU A 450 -6.92 -9.60 -18.24
N PRO A 451 -7.68 -10.28 -19.11
CA PRO A 451 -7.13 -11.05 -20.21
C PRO A 451 -6.25 -10.16 -21.13
N PRO A 452 -5.37 -10.75 -21.95
CA PRO A 452 -4.66 -10.00 -22.97
C PRO A 452 -5.64 -9.28 -23.92
N ASN A 453 -5.21 -8.15 -24.50
CA ASN A 453 -5.97 -7.38 -25.49
C ASN A 453 -7.32 -6.83 -24.98
N GLN A 454 -7.34 -6.31 -23.75
CA GLN A 454 -8.50 -5.69 -23.10
C GLN A 454 -8.28 -4.18 -22.96
N SER A 455 -8.20 -3.48 -24.10
CA SER A 455 -7.90 -2.04 -24.21
C SER A 455 -8.99 -1.16 -23.58
N THR A 456 -10.26 -1.44 -23.88
CA THR A 456 -11.43 -0.62 -23.52
C THR A 456 -11.62 -0.56 -22.01
N ILE A 457 -11.62 -1.72 -21.34
CA ILE A 457 -11.77 -1.79 -19.88
C ILE A 457 -10.53 -1.21 -19.17
N ARG A 458 -9.34 -1.35 -19.76
CA ARG A 458 -8.10 -0.79 -19.22
C ARG A 458 -8.12 0.75 -19.25
N GLU A 459 -8.50 1.36 -20.37
CA GLU A 459 -8.64 2.83 -20.48
C GLU A 459 -9.65 3.39 -19.47
N LEU A 460 -10.79 2.72 -19.33
CA LEU A 460 -11.81 3.10 -18.36
C LEU A 460 -11.35 2.91 -16.91
N ALA A 461 -10.60 1.83 -16.63
CA ALA A 461 -10.02 1.60 -15.31
C ALA A 461 -8.98 2.68 -14.96
N PHE A 462 -8.13 3.08 -15.91
CA PHE A 462 -7.21 4.21 -15.74
C PHE A 462 -7.96 5.51 -15.42
N GLY A 463 -9.03 5.81 -16.16
CA GLY A 463 -9.90 6.96 -15.86
C GLY A 463 -10.59 6.89 -14.49
N LEU A 464 -10.70 5.69 -13.90
CA LEU A 464 -11.20 5.49 -12.54
C LEU A 464 -10.09 5.44 -11.49
N GLY A 465 -8.85 5.77 -11.84
CA GLY A 465 -7.71 5.84 -10.92
C GLY A 465 -7.02 4.50 -10.64
N PHE A 466 -7.26 3.47 -11.47
CA PHE A 466 -6.39 2.29 -11.48
C PHE A 466 -5.05 2.62 -12.16
N SER A 467 -3.98 1.99 -11.70
CA SER A 467 -2.63 2.17 -12.24
C SER A 467 -1.94 0.83 -12.41
N GLY A 468 -1.16 0.64 -13.47
CA GLY A 468 -0.43 -0.61 -13.69
C GLY A 468 0.63 -0.45 -14.76
N ALA A 469 1.62 -1.34 -14.76
CA ALA A 469 2.69 -1.30 -15.73
C ALA A 469 2.16 -1.63 -17.15
N PRO A 470 2.72 -1.05 -18.23
CA PRO A 470 2.26 -1.27 -19.60
C PRO A 470 2.26 -2.75 -20.03
N SER A 471 3.22 -3.52 -19.55
CA SER A 471 3.38 -4.95 -19.84
C SER A 471 2.63 -5.87 -18.87
N SER A 472 1.94 -5.32 -17.87
CA SER A 472 1.20 -6.08 -16.86
C SER A 472 -0.25 -6.26 -17.28
N ASN A 473 -0.79 -7.45 -17.08
CA ASN A 473 -2.22 -7.75 -17.19
C ASN A 473 -3.00 -7.41 -15.89
N SER A 474 -2.32 -6.81 -14.92
CA SER A 474 -2.86 -6.41 -13.62
C SER A 474 -2.80 -4.88 -13.47
N LEU A 475 -3.87 -4.32 -12.91
CA LEU A 475 -4.03 -2.91 -12.54
C LEU A 475 -4.35 -2.82 -11.05
N THR A 476 -3.67 -1.93 -10.34
CA THR A 476 -3.83 -1.72 -8.89
C THR A 476 -4.49 -0.38 -8.58
N LYS A 477 -5.38 -0.38 -7.59
CA LYS A 477 -6.01 0.82 -7.02
C LYS A 477 -6.21 0.67 -5.51
N LEU A 478 -6.18 1.76 -4.75
CA LEU A 478 -6.74 1.80 -3.39
C LEU A 478 -8.21 2.26 -3.43
N SER A 479 -9.12 1.51 -2.81
CA SER A 479 -10.44 2.02 -2.43
C SER A 479 -10.34 2.89 -1.17
N ASP A 480 -11.37 3.70 -0.90
CA ASP A 480 -11.32 4.87 0.00
C ASP A 480 -10.64 4.68 1.37
N GLY A 481 -9.33 4.98 1.46
CA GLY A 481 -8.48 5.00 2.68
C GLY A 481 -7.25 4.05 2.65
N LEU A 482 -6.43 4.09 3.70
CA LEU A 482 -5.15 3.41 3.85
C LEU A 482 -5.12 2.56 5.14
N GLN A 483 -4.60 1.34 5.07
CA GLN A 483 -4.20 0.60 6.27
C GLN A 483 -2.85 1.13 6.73
N VAL A 484 -2.80 1.68 7.94
CA VAL A 484 -1.57 2.08 8.60
C VAL A 484 -1.28 1.16 9.76
N ARG A 485 0.00 0.94 10.03
CA ARG A 485 0.43 0.28 11.26
C ARG A 485 0.64 1.34 12.33
N THR A 486 -0.09 1.25 13.44
CA THR A 486 0.08 2.14 14.58
C THR A 486 1.32 1.74 15.39
N PRO A 487 1.90 2.65 16.20
CA PRO A 487 3.11 2.37 16.98
C PRO A 487 3.00 1.19 17.97
N ASP A 488 1.77 0.83 18.36
CA ASP A 488 1.44 -0.34 19.17
C ASP A 488 1.42 -1.66 18.37
N GLY A 489 1.72 -1.61 17.07
CA GLY A 489 1.76 -2.78 16.18
C GLY A 489 0.41 -3.18 15.59
N ASN A 490 -0.67 -2.50 15.95
CA ASN A 490 -2.01 -2.75 15.41
C ASN A 490 -2.16 -2.21 13.99
N LEU A 491 -3.06 -2.82 13.22
CA LEU A 491 -3.47 -2.29 11.91
C LEU A 491 -4.68 -1.39 12.11
N ALA A 492 -4.53 -0.11 11.83
CA ALA A 492 -5.60 0.88 11.86
C ALA A 492 -5.98 1.30 10.43
N HIS A 493 -7.27 1.50 10.20
CA HIS A 493 -7.79 1.99 8.94
C HIS A 493 -7.98 3.50 9.02
N ILE A 494 -7.38 4.26 8.10
CA ILE A 494 -7.51 5.71 8.02
C ILE A 494 -8.12 6.07 6.67
N SER A 495 -9.22 6.82 6.65
CA SER A 495 -9.79 7.31 5.39
C SER A 495 -8.85 8.33 4.72
N LEU A 496 -8.98 8.52 3.40
CA LEU A 496 -8.20 9.55 2.69
C LEU A 496 -8.38 10.94 3.33
N ASP A 497 -9.61 11.24 3.74
CA ASP A 497 -9.97 12.48 4.42
C ASP A 497 -9.26 12.65 5.77
N ALA A 498 -9.27 11.61 6.61
CA ALA A 498 -8.56 11.61 7.89
C ALA A 498 -7.04 11.68 7.70
N MET A 499 -6.50 11.03 6.67
CA MET A 499 -5.08 11.09 6.34
C MET A 499 -4.65 12.51 5.95
N GLU A 500 -5.44 13.21 5.13
CA GLU A 500 -5.18 14.62 4.78
C GLU A 500 -5.24 15.54 6.00
N SER A 501 -6.19 15.30 6.92
CA SER A 501 -6.26 16.04 8.18
C SER A 501 -5.04 15.77 9.07
N LEU A 502 -4.57 14.52 9.16
CA LEU A 502 -3.40 14.14 9.97
C LEU A 502 -2.08 14.65 9.38
N LEU A 503 -1.98 14.76 8.05
CA LEU A 503 -0.80 15.23 7.34
C LEU A 503 -0.85 16.73 7.02
N ALA A 504 -1.82 17.46 7.56
CA ALA A 504 -2.03 18.86 7.23
C ALA A 504 -0.76 19.70 7.46
N PRO A 505 -0.34 20.55 6.50
CA PRO A 505 -0.97 20.77 5.20
C PRO A 505 -0.56 19.70 4.17
N ALA A 506 -1.49 18.82 3.78
CA ALA A 506 -1.33 17.83 2.72
C ALA A 506 -2.63 17.67 1.92
N LEU A 507 -2.52 17.51 0.61
CA LEU A 507 -3.64 17.31 -0.30
C LEU A 507 -3.28 16.26 -1.36
N PHE A 508 -4.01 15.15 -1.40
CA PHE A 508 -3.78 14.07 -2.36
C PHE A 508 -4.63 14.24 -3.61
N CYS A 509 -4.01 14.72 -4.69
CA CYS A 509 -4.66 14.91 -5.97
C CYS A 509 -4.67 13.62 -6.81
N LEU A 510 -5.32 12.57 -6.31
CA LEU A 510 -5.37 11.25 -6.95
C LEU A 510 -6.23 11.25 -8.24
N ALA A 511 -5.88 10.41 -9.22
CA ALA A 511 -6.65 10.24 -10.45
C ALA A 511 -8.07 9.72 -10.16
N GLY A 512 -9.07 10.29 -10.84
CA GLY A 512 -10.49 9.99 -10.62
C GLY A 512 -11.11 10.71 -9.41
N ARG A 513 -10.32 11.49 -8.65
CA ARG A 513 -10.86 12.33 -7.57
C ARG A 513 -11.57 13.53 -8.20
N PRO A 514 -12.87 13.72 -7.96
CA PRO A 514 -13.61 14.76 -8.64
C PRO A 514 -13.10 16.15 -8.22
N ALA A 515 -13.05 17.06 -9.19
CA ALA A 515 -12.57 18.41 -9.01
C ALA A 515 -13.53 19.43 -9.64
N VAL A 516 -13.61 20.62 -9.06
CA VAL A 516 -14.42 21.74 -9.55
C VAL A 516 -13.58 23.02 -9.61
N ILE A 517 -13.79 23.83 -10.64
CA ILE A 517 -13.30 25.21 -10.67
C ILE A 517 -14.41 26.11 -10.14
N THR A 518 -14.08 26.98 -9.18
CA THR A 518 -14.99 27.97 -8.62
C THR A 518 -14.45 29.39 -8.81
N PRO A 519 -15.30 30.36 -9.19
CA PRO A 519 -14.88 31.75 -9.29
C PRO A 519 -14.75 32.41 -7.92
N ILE A 520 -13.79 33.31 -7.81
CA ILE A 520 -13.66 34.25 -6.71
C ILE A 520 -13.29 35.65 -7.23
N GLN A 521 -13.87 36.68 -6.64
CA GLN A 521 -13.50 38.07 -6.97
C GLN A 521 -12.21 38.43 -6.25
N LYS A 522 -11.38 39.28 -6.89
CA LYS A 522 -10.10 39.74 -6.32
C LYS A 522 -10.22 40.21 -4.87
N SER A 523 -11.25 41.00 -4.56
CA SER A 523 -11.50 41.55 -3.22
C SER A 523 -11.67 40.50 -2.12
N PHE A 524 -12.15 39.30 -2.48
CA PHE A 524 -12.36 38.18 -1.54
C PHE A 524 -11.27 37.10 -1.66
N SER A 525 -10.54 37.08 -2.77
CA SER A 525 -9.53 36.08 -3.11
C SER A 525 -8.38 36.06 -2.12
N GLU A 526 -7.74 37.21 -1.91
CA GLU A 526 -6.58 37.33 -1.02
C GLU A 526 -6.96 37.04 0.45
N PRO A 527 -8.02 37.62 1.04
CA PRO A 527 -8.34 37.31 2.43
C PRO A 527 -8.82 35.87 2.65
N LEU A 528 -9.49 35.26 1.65
CA LEU A 528 -10.04 33.92 1.79
C LEU A 528 -8.99 32.83 1.56
N LEU A 529 -7.94 33.11 0.79
CA LEU A 529 -6.97 32.10 0.37
C LEU A 529 -5.56 32.38 0.91
N GLY A 530 -5.22 33.65 1.18
CA GLY A 530 -3.92 34.05 1.72
C GLY A 530 -2.75 33.93 0.74
N HIS A 531 -2.98 33.98 -0.58
CA HIS A 531 -1.97 33.73 -1.64
C HIS A 531 -1.11 34.94 -2.03
N SER A 532 -1.11 36.02 -1.23
CA SER A 532 -0.34 37.24 -1.55
C SER A 532 1.10 37.15 -1.08
N ALA A 533 2.05 37.48 -1.97
CA ALA A 533 3.48 37.51 -1.67
C ALA A 533 3.90 38.74 -0.85
N GLN A 534 3.10 39.80 -0.85
CA GLN A 534 3.28 40.98 0.01
C GLN A 534 2.33 40.87 1.18
N SER A 535 2.87 40.89 2.40
CA SER A 535 2.07 41.00 3.62
C SER A 535 1.30 42.31 3.56
N SER A 536 -0.01 42.27 3.41
CA SER A 536 -0.84 43.45 3.62
C SER A 536 -0.62 43.94 5.05
N PHE A 537 -0.29 45.22 5.23
CA PHE A 537 -0.12 45.86 6.54
C PHE A 537 -1.43 45.95 7.36
N MET A 538 -2.55 45.47 6.80
CA MET A 538 -3.85 45.44 7.46
C MET A 538 -4.03 44.19 8.34
N PRO A 539 -4.79 44.29 9.44
CA PRO A 539 -5.08 43.14 10.29
C PRO A 539 -5.72 42.00 9.48
N GLN A 540 -5.14 40.80 9.58
CA GLN A 540 -5.67 39.60 8.95
C GLN A 540 -7.09 39.34 9.48
N LEU A 541 -8.03 39.09 8.57
CA LEU A 541 -9.42 38.72 8.93
C LEU A 541 -9.44 37.46 9.79
N ALA A 542 -10.42 37.35 10.70
CA ALA A 542 -10.57 36.23 11.65
C ALA A 542 -10.59 34.85 10.96
N SER A 543 -11.05 34.77 9.71
CA SER A 543 -11.11 33.54 8.91
C SER A 543 -9.74 32.94 8.57
N SER A 544 -8.65 33.72 8.68
CA SER A 544 -7.29 33.21 8.54
C SER A 544 -6.80 32.36 9.73
N VAL A 545 -7.47 32.50 10.89
CA VAL A 545 -7.15 31.79 12.15
C VAL A 545 -7.80 30.41 12.18
N PHE A 546 -8.86 30.18 11.41
CA PHE A 546 -9.57 28.90 11.37
C PHE A 546 -8.98 27.95 10.32
N PRO A 547 -8.82 26.65 10.66
CA PRO A 547 -8.39 25.62 9.70
C PRO A 547 -9.37 25.46 8.53
N ASP A 548 -10.66 25.60 8.82
CA ASP A 548 -11.76 25.48 7.87
C ASP A 548 -12.31 26.87 7.52
N ARG A 549 -12.44 27.15 6.23
CA ARG A 549 -12.97 28.41 5.70
C ARG A 549 -14.30 28.20 4.99
N HIS A 550 -15.12 29.25 4.97
CA HIS A 550 -16.42 29.23 4.32
C HIS A 550 -16.36 29.91 2.95
N TYR A 551 -16.71 29.16 1.90
CA TYR A 551 -17.01 29.68 0.59
C TYR A 551 -18.53 29.69 0.36
N VAL A 552 -19.08 30.86 0.08
CA VAL A 552 -20.54 31.03 -0.13
C VAL A 552 -20.83 31.27 -1.60
N SER A 553 -21.81 30.55 -2.14
CA SER A 553 -22.24 30.66 -3.54
C SER A 553 -23.76 30.46 -3.69
N SER A 554 -24.27 30.58 -4.93
CA SER A 554 -25.70 30.37 -5.24
C SER A 554 -26.13 28.94 -4.88
N TYR A 555 -27.37 28.75 -4.41
CA TYR A 555 -27.92 27.44 -4.06
C TYR A 555 -27.76 26.36 -5.14
N ARG A 556 -27.69 26.77 -6.42
CA ARG A 556 -27.55 25.87 -7.59
C ARG A 556 -26.21 25.13 -7.62
N THR A 557 -25.21 25.61 -6.89
CA THR A 557 -23.86 25.04 -6.89
C THR A 557 -23.72 23.86 -5.94
N LEU A 558 -24.68 23.63 -5.01
CA LEU A 558 -24.61 22.53 -4.04
C LEU A 558 -24.29 21.18 -4.69
N LYS A 559 -24.93 20.87 -5.84
CA LYS A 559 -24.70 19.63 -6.59
C LYS A 559 -23.24 19.43 -7.03
N HIS A 560 -22.46 20.50 -7.08
CA HIS A 560 -21.04 20.46 -7.44
C HIS A 560 -20.14 20.25 -6.24
N PHE A 561 -20.60 20.42 -5.00
CA PHE A 561 -19.79 20.26 -3.80
C PHE A 561 -20.19 19.00 -3.03
N SER A 562 -19.20 18.18 -2.72
CA SER A 562 -19.34 16.97 -1.91
C SER A 562 -18.08 16.81 -1.07
N ARG A 563 -18.18 16.22 0.12
CA ARG A 563 -17.04 15.99 1.00
C ARG A 563 -15.91 15.26 0.27
N GLY A 564 -14.67 15.69 0.50
CA GLY A 564 -13.46 15.15 -0.13
C GLY A 564 -13.19 15.64 -1.55
N LYS A 565 -14.07 16.42 -2.17
CA LYS A 565 -13.88 16.95 -3.53
C LYS A 565 -12.80 18.05 -3.56
N ILE A 566 -12.05 18.14 -4.65
CA ILE A 566 -11.06 19.21 -4.84
C ILE A 566 -11.75 20.46 -5.39
N ILE A 567 -11.44 21.62 -4.81
CA ILE A 567 -11.89 22.93 -5.28
C ILE A 567 -10.68 23.72 -5.78
N LEU A 568 -10.75 24.19 -7.02
CA LEU A 568 -9.76 25.08 -7.62
C LEU A 568 -10.35 26.50 -7.69
N PHE A 569 -9.64 27.47 -7.16
CA PHE A 569 -10.10 28.86 -7.12
C PHE A 569 -9.58 29.64 -8.32
N TYR A 570 -10.51 30.10 -9.17
CA TYR A 570 -10.26 30.99 -10.29
C TYR A 570 -10.51 32.45 -9.89
N GLU A 571 -9.47 33.26 -9.87
CA GLU A 571 -9.60 34.69 -9.60
C GLU A 571 -10.09 35.42 -10.85
N SER A 572 -11.29 36.00 -10.77
CA SER A 572 -11.92 36.72 -11.87
C SER A 572 -11.15 37.99 -12.25
N GLY A 573 -11.03 38.27 -13.55
CA GLY A 573 -10.48 39.53 -14.05
C GLY A 573 -11.33 40.77 -13.73
N ARG A 574 -12.59 40.60 -13.32
CA ARG A 574 -13.44 41.73 -12.91
C ARG A 574 -12.83 42.43 -11.69
N GLY A 575 -12.75 43.76 -11.73
CA GLY A 575 -12.11 44.54 -10.67
C GLY A 575 -10.57 44.44 -10.68
N GLY A 576 -9.96 44.11 -11.82
CA GLY A 576 -8.51 44.04 -11.97
C GLY A 576 -7.87 42.82 -11.31
N GLY A 577 -8.59 41.71 -11.24
CA GLY A 577 -8.07 40.42 -10.77
C GLY A 577 -7.23 39.70 -11.83
N ARG A 578 -6.55 38.64 -11.42
CA ARG A 578 -5.49 38.00 -12.20
C ARG A 578 -5.96 37.18 -13.40
N SER A 579 -7.25 36.85 -13.50
CA SER A 579 -7.80 35.97 -14.55
C SER A 579 -7.07 34.63 -14.63
N ALA A 580 -6.83 34.02 -13.47
CA ALA A 580 -6.01 32.81 -13.33
C ALA A 580 -6.47 31.93 -12.17
N LEU A 581 -6.13 30.64 -12.22
CA LEU A 581 -6.19 29.79 -11.03
C LEU A 581 -5.06 30.19 -10.07
N VAL A 582 -5.42 30.37 -8.81
CA VAL A 582 -4.50 30.87 -7.77
C VAL A 582 -4.27 29.89 -6.64
N ALA A 583 -5.24 29.02 -6.35
CA ALA A 583 -5.15 28.06 -5.25
C ALA A 583 -6.01 26.82 -5.49
N ILE A 584 -5.68 25.76 -4.77
CA ILE A 584 -6.46 24.53 -4.64
C ILE A 584 -6.77 24.27 -3.16
N ALA A 585 -7.89 23.62 -2.88
CA ALA A 585 -8.28 23.23 -1.53
C ALA A 585 -9.18 21.98 -1.57
N LYS A 586 -9.56 21.48 -0.38
CA LYS A 586 -10.45 20.33 -0.22
C LYS A 586 -11.78 20.74 0.41
N VAL A 587 -12.89 20.22 -0.11
CA VAL A 587 -14.21 20.39 0.48
C VAL A 587 -14.37 19.47 1.70
N SER A 588 -14.55 20.04 2.88
CA SER A 588 -14.83 19.30 4.12
C SER A 588 -16.33 19.03 4.27
N ALA A 589 -17.17 20.01 3.92
CA ALA A 589 -18.63 19.86 3.92
C ALA A 589 -19.31 20.89 2.99
N ALA A 590 -20.53 20.63 2.56
CA ALA A 590 -21.34 21.61 1.84
C ALA A 590 -22.83 21.43 2.19
N PHE A 591 -23.53 22.54 2.44
CA PHE A 591 -24.95 22.54 2.78
C PHE A 591 -25.65 23.82 2.34
N LEU A 592 -26.98 23.78 2.32
CA LEU A 592 -27.81 24.96 2.06
C LEU A 592 -28.12 25.67 3.37
N ARG A 593 -28.11 26.99 3.31
CA ARG A 593 -28.54 27.83 4.43
C ARG A 593 -29.33 29.03 3.94
N ASP A 594 -30.27 29.46 4.76
CA ASP A 594 -30.96 30.73 4.55
C ASP A 594 -30.01 31.88 4.89
N GLY A 595 -29.82 32.81 3.95
CA GLY A 595 -28.95 33.97 4.12
C GLY A 595 -29.35 34.88 5.28
N SER A 596 -30.63 34.87 5.68
CA SER A 596 -31.10 35.62 6.86
C SER A 596 -30.86 34.89 8.20
N GLN A 597 -30.36 33.65 8.17
CA GLN A 597 -30.08 32.82 9.36
C GLN A 597 -28.57 32.56 9.56
N LEU A 598 -27.70 33.27 8.85
CA LEU A 598 -26.26 33.25 9.09
C LEU A 598 -25.97 34.03 10.39
N THR A 599 -25.31 33.36 11.34
CA THR A 599 -24.96 33.95 12.63
C THR A 599 -23.60 34.65 12.55
N PRO A 600 -23.27 35.60 13.46
CA PRO A 600 -21.95 36.20 13.58
C PRO A 600 -20.78 35.18 13.53
N SER A 601 -20.96 34.01 14.17
CA SER A 601 -19.97 32.92 14.17
C SER A 601 -19.72 32.29 12.79
N ASP A 602 -20.69 32.36 11.87
CA ASP A 602 -20.54 31.85 10.50
C ASP A 602 -19.75 32.81 9.61
N TYR A 603 -19.77 34.10 9.96
CA TYR A 603 -19.02 35.17 9.30
C TYR A 603 -17.56 35.19 9.74
N GLU A 604 -17.25 34.82 10.99
CA GLU A 604 -15.86 34.71 11.49
C GLU A 604 -14.99 33.74 10.67
N ARG A 605 -15.59 32.69 10.09
CA ARG A 605 -14.92 31.71 9.22
C ARG A 605 -15.05 32.01 7.73
N SER A 606 -15.80 33.05 7.39
CA SER A 606 -16.00 33.56 6.03
C SER A 606 -15.17 34.83 5.83
N VAL A 607 -15.07 35.29 4.59
CA VAL A 607 -14.58 36.64 4.26
C VAL A 607 -15.73 37.61 3.99
N LEU A 608 -16.95 37.09 4.01
CA LEU A 608 -18.15 37.86 3.80
C LEU A 608 -18.66 38.38 5.14
N ASP A 609 -19.12 39.62 5.13
CA ASP A 609 -19.97 40.21 6.16
C ASP A 609 -21.42 40.32 5.67
N GLU A 610 -22.35 40.61 6.59
CA GLU A 610 -23.79 40.78 6.31
C GLU A 610 -24.07 41.74 5.14
N ARG A 611 -23.27 42.80 5.00
CA ARG A 611 -23.37 43.79 3.90
C ARG A 611 -22.92 43.25 2.54
N THR A 612 -21.89 42.42 2.51
CA THR A 612 -21.33 41.83 1.28
C THR A 612 -22.08 40.58 0.83
N LEU A 613 -22.84 39.93 1.72
CA LEU A 613 -23.67 38.77 1.35
C LEU A 613 -24.76 39.14 0.33
N ALA A 614 -25.28 40.38 0.41
CA ALA A 614 -26.22 40.94 -0.56
C ALA A 614 -25.63 41.06 -1.98
N ALA A 615 -24.29 41.17 -2.11
CA ALA A 615 -23.61 41.24 -3.40
C ALA A 615 -23.51 39.88 -4.12
N LEU A 616 -23.78 38.76 -3.43
CA LEU A 616 -23.74 37.40 -3.97
C LEU A 616 -25.10 36.94 -4.56
N GLY A 617 -25.98 37.89 -4.86
CA GLY A 617 -27.25 37.68 -5.56
C GLY A 617 -28.48 37.66 -4.66
N MET A 618 -29.66 37.80 -5.27
CA MET A 618 -30.96 38.02 -4.62
C MET A 618 -31.55 36.77 -3.94
N ASP A 619 -31.02 35.58 -4.23
CA ASP A 619 -31.58 34.32 -3.73
C ASP A 619 -31.41 34.19 -2.21
N LYS A 620 -32.52 33.89 -1.52
CA LYS A 620 -32.58 33.70 -0.05
C LYS A 620 -31.76 32.51 0.42
N MET A 621 -31.77 31.41 -0.33
CA MET A 621 -30.96 30.22 -0.04
C MET A 621 -29.58 30.34 -0.67
N LYS A 622 -28.54 30.05 0.11
CA LYS A 622 -27.14 30.04 -0.32
C LYS A 622 -26.51 28.67 -0.05
N THR A 623 -25.55 28.28 -0.89
CA THR A 623 -24.68 27.14 -0.64
C THR A 623 -23.48 27.62 0.18
N VAL A 624 -23.31 27.05 1.36
CA VAL A 624 -22.12 27.25 2.21
C VAL A 624 -21.23 26.02 2.06
N THR A 625 -20.01 26.23 1.59
CA THR A 625 -18.99 25.19 1.38
C THR A 625 -17.88 25.41 2.38
N LEU A 626 -17.70 24.45 3.29
CA LEU A 626 -16.55 24.38 4.18
C LEU A 626 -15.41 23.73 3.42
N PHE A 627 -14.24 24.37 3.46
CA PHE A 627 -13.04 23.84 2.84
C PHE A 627 -11.81 24.08 3.71
N ASP A 628 -10.85 23.16 3.61
CA ASP A 628 -9.58 23.14 4.32
C ASP A 628 -8.42 22.83 3.35
N ALA A 629 -7.21 22.62 3.89
CA ALA A 629 -6.02 22.20 3.13
C ALA A 629 -5.74 23.09 1.89
N ILE A 630 -5.63 24.41 2.12
CA ILE A 630 -5.39 25.39 1.06
C ILE A 630 -3.94 25.32 0.60
N PHE A 631 -3.72 25.10 -0.70
CA PHE A 631 -2.43 25.17 -1.35
C PHE A 631 -2.43 26.27 -2.41
N HIS A 632 -1.47 27.18 -2.32
CA HIS A 632 -1.24 28.17 -3.38
C HIS A 632 -0.54 27.50 -4.55
N LEU A 633 -0.96 27.82 -5.77
CA LEU A 633 -0.30 27.31 -6.95
C LEU A 633 1.04 28.06 -7.11
N PRO A 634 2.19 27.35 -7.23
CA PRO A 634 3.49 28.00 -7.41
C PRO A 634 3.51 28.81 -8.70
N LYS A 635 2.96 28.23 -9.77
CA LYS A 635 2.67 28.92 -11.03
C LYS A 635 1.15 29.08 -11.18
N MET A 636 0.70 30.32 -11.24
CA MET A 636 -0.71 30.62 -11.50
C MET A 636 -1.07 30.24 -12.94
N ILE A 637 -2.26 29.64 -13.13
CA ILE A 637 -2.67 29.13 -14.44
C ILE A 637 -3.57 30.14 -15.14
N PRO A 638 -3.11 30.79 -16.22
CA PRO A 638 -3.87 31.85 -16.88
C PRO A 638 -5.10 31.30 -17.63
N LEU A 639 -6.11 32.16 -17.80
CA LEU A 639 -7.31 31.89 -18.58
C LEU A 639 -7.03 31.28 -19.96
N SER A 640 -6.01 31.78 -20.68
CA SER A 640 -5.64 31.27 -22.01
C SER A 640 -5.25 29.79 -22.00
N TYR A 641 -4.58 29.32 -20.96
CA TYR A 641 -4.24 27.92 -20.80
C TYR A 641 -5.48 27.07 -20.48
N LEU A 642 -6.35 27.56 -19.58
CA LEU A 642 -7.61 26.89 -19.23
C LEU A 642 -8.54 26.71 -20.44
N GLU A 643 -8.56 27.69 -21.35
CA GLU A 643 -9.29 27.60 -22.61
C GLU A 643 -8.70 26.51 -23.52
N THR A 644 -7.37 26.42 -23.58
CA THR A 644 -6.64 25.45 -24.41
C THR A 644 -6.93 24.01 -23.98
N ILE A 645 -6.98 23.74 -22.67
CA ILE A 645 -7.30 22.40 -22.13
C ILE A 645 -8.82 22.14 -22.01
N GLY A 646 -9.65 23.07 -22.49
CA GLY A 646 -11.10 22.90 -22.57
C GLY A 646 -11.86 23.05 -21.24
N CYS A 647 -11.28 23.67 -20.20
CA CYS A 647 -11.97 23.94 -18.93
C CYS A 647 -13.13 24.94 -19.07
N GLY A 648 -13.26 25.57 -20.23
CA GLY A 648 -14.42 26.37 -20.62
C GLY A 648 -14.05 27.77 -21.09
N LYS A 649 -14.99 28.43 -21.78
CA LYS A 649 -14.91 29.85 -22.14
C LYS A 649 -14.97 30.72 -20.87
N PRO A 650 -14.58 32.01 -20.93
CA PRO A 650 -14.55 32.88 -19.75
C PRO A 650 -15.92 33.00 -19.08
N THR A 651 -17.00 32.86 -19.85
CA THR A 651 -18.39 32.84 -19.35
C THR A 651 -18.71 31.62 -18.48
N LYS A 652 -18.13 30.45 -18.76
CA LYS A 652 -18.28 29.25 -17.92
C LYS A 652 -17.56 29.43 -16.59
N LEU A 653 -16.39 30.05 -16.60
CA LEU A 653 -15.61 30.33 -15.39
C LEU A 653 -16.22 31.41 -14.48
N LEU A 654 -17.39 31.97 -14.84
CA LEU A 654 -18.19 32.84 -13.96
C LEU A 654 -19.08 32.06 -12.98
N SER A 655 -19.18 30.74 -13.11
CA SER A 655 -19.88 29.87 -12.18
C SER A 655 -19.04 28.65 -11.81
N THR A 656 -19.39 27.98 -10.72
CA THR A 656 -18.73 26.73 -10.33
C THR A 656 -19.05 25.63 -11.35
N ASN A 657 -18.03 24.96 -11.88
CA ASN A 657 -18.20 23.87 -12.84
C ASN A 657 -17.26 22.70 -12.53
N PRO A 658 -17.69 21.45 -12.76
CA PRO A 658 -16.82 20.29 -12.69
C PRO A 658 -15.82 20.29 -13.84
N ILE A 659 -14.64 19.75 -13.59
CA ILE A 659 -13.60 19.49 -14.60
C ILE A 659 -13.34 17.98 -14.71
N THR A 660 -12.79 17.57 -15.84
CA THR A 660 -12.41 16.16 -16.05
C THR A 660 -11.07 15.84 -15.39
N ASP A 661 -10.78 14.55 -15.18
CA ASP A 661 -9.51 14.12 -14.61
C ASP A 661 -8.31 14.56 -15.45
N LEU A 662 -8.43 14.48 -16.79
CA LEU A 662 -7.39 14.94 -17.73
C LEU A 662 -7.13 16.46 -17.61
N GLN A 663 -8.19 17.24 -17.44
CA GLN A 663 -8.08 18.68 -17.22
C GLN A 663 -7.40 19.00 -15.89
N PHE A 664 -7.81 18.30 -14.83
CA PHE A 664 -7.23 18.47 -13.51
C PHE A 664 -5.74 18.11 -13.50
N GLU A 665 -5.35 16.98 -14.11
CA GLU A 665 -3.96 16.58 -14.25
C GLU A 665 -3.14 17.60 -15.06
N SER A 666 -3.69 18.12 -16.16
CA SER A 666 -3.03 19.15 -16.98
C SER A 666 -2.81 20.46 -16.23
N ILE A 667 -3.74 20.84 -15.35
CA ILE A 667 -3.60 22.00 -14.47
C ILE A 667 -2.47 21.78 -13.46
N LEU A 668 -2.41 20.62 -12.81
CA LEU A 668 -1.38 20.31 -11.82
C LEU A 668 0.01 20.24 -12.45
N ARG A 669 0.14 19.59 -13.62
CA ARG A 669 1.42 19.54 -14.34
C ARG A 669 1.94 20.92 -14.71
N GLU A 670 1.07 21.80 -15.19
CA GLU A 670 1.46 23.17 -15.51
C GLU A 670 1.83 23.95 -14.24
N ALA A 671 1.03 23.83 -13.18
CA ALA A 671 1.19 24.62 -11.95
C ALA A 671 2.45 24.27 -11.16
N PHE A 672 2.89 23.02 -11.25
CA PHE A 672 4.04 22.46 -10.52
C PHE A 672 5.19 22.05 -11.45
N SER A 673 5.20 22.49 -12.71
CA SER A 673 6.36 22.37 -13.59
C SER A 673 7.49 23.26 -13.06
N GLU A 674 8.71 22.71 -12.95
CA GLU A 674 9.93 23.46 -12.61
C GLU A 674 10.39 24.39 -13.75
#